data_AF-A0AA50QD33-F1
#
_entry.id   AF-A0AA50QD33-F1
#
_cell.length_a   1.000
_cell.length_b   1.000
_cell.length_c   1.000
_cell.angle_alpha   90.00
_cell.angle_beta   90.00
_cell.angle_gamma   90.00
#
_symmetry.space_group_name_H-M   'P 1'
#
loop_
_entity.id
_entity.type
_entity.pdbx_description
1 polymer ?
#
loop_
_entity_poly.entity_id
_entity_poly.type
_entity_poly.pdbx_seq_one_letter_code
_entity_poly.pdbx_strand_id
1 'polypeptide(L)'
;MSIIFDNSNGEGAKQVLARLKLVTQLASTRKDLLALPAGVGSLAPRLALVREANRLRAELGELDGPALSDDPNSPHYRFRDTGEVSGSRKELAASAIRLAKSNGDAVKVTDIDWQAIEENPREAEELISKGNLFGETDWEQLQQGGMDPAAGFLVDKVFAAIGPKPAGDAAPQLRQDYAWGLQAIRARMQACTSVSDVREALEVIRDEMIGTNLNEQEAERYTALMQQRQQAADRNVAIRQAIDAAQTEMYQAGAELRQAQYKIESRGRRGWKPDPTLAEALADAQAAYSEAEARWSSALKDTKDERETLRATMLDTHNQAALIVAEARERNSRESQECRSWRSFGERFAKLVNYRRHGGSDAFRGHVTNAAAGKVNDWSWADKSKASQPKRATKREVGFQLQVADSFVRQGGREISVGSTAELKERMGFREVQSGNWVLNDPNSARFHVEQTAAAMVDMADVLGINEHHLGLGGRLAMAFGARGRGGKNAARAHYEPVQRVINLTKMGGGGALGHELLHALDNIIPSLVNETPGGKGEFASANPELLPEGPLRDAFAAFRRALTQGDKPLLEIIKLKPGDGNLARHNIDGRRGSRVADAIREAGNATDAVKAVRAIYGDRTDKRSRKTIADWVRLAAAYYHDGEEQVELETGPEVSDFMRSAQLLDAGSTGKYWSSVEEMAARAFQSYLEDKMSERGMRNDYLSALADNKHYSGGSSPVKPFPEGEERLRINAAIDELFDTLKRERVFEKAVANKALLDSIFDCNSGAAALQ
;
A
#
# COMPACT_ATOMS: atom_id res chain seq x y z
N MET A 1 -27.06 -32.08 -39.68
CA MET A 1 -25.97 -31.18 -39.23
C MET A 1 -26.56 -29.83 -38.83
N SER A 2 -27.35 -29.82 -37.76
CA SER A 2 -27.97 -28.63 -37.18
C SER A 2 -27.60 -28.60 -35.71
N ILE A 3 -26.30 -28.47 -35.42
CA ILE A 3 -25.78 -28.14 -34.09
C ILE A 3 -24.53 -27.30 -34.34
N ILE A 4 -24.38 -26.25 -33.53
CA ILE A 4 -23.29 -25.26 -33.49
C ILE A 4 -23.41 -24.12 -34.50
N PHE A 5 -24.23 -23.11 -34.19
CA PHE A 5 -23.91 -21.69 -34.37
C PHE A 5 -24.90 -20.88 -33.53
N ASP A 6 -24.60 -20.77 -32.23
CA ASP A 6 -25.20 -19.73 -31.39
C ASP A 6 -24.12 -18.69 -31.09
N ASN A 7 -24.02 -17.73 -32.00
CA ASN A 7 -23.45 -16.40 -31.78
C ASN A 7 -23.87 -15.53 -32.97
N SER A 8 -25.08 -14.99 -32.85
CA SER A 8 -25.57 -13.92 -33.70
C SER A 8 -24.72 -12.66 -33.48
N ASN A 9 -24.15 -12.15 -34.58
CA ASN A 9 -23.53 -10.81 -34.77
C ASN A 9 -22.01 -10.62 -34.65
N GLY A 10 -21.18 -11.67 -34.69
CA GLY A 10 -19.73 -11.52 -34.89
C GLY A 10 -19.31 -11.57 -36.36
N GLU A 11 -18.43 -10.66 -36.82
CA GLU A 11 -17.80 -10.67 -38.15
C GLU A 11 -17.25 -12.05 -38.57
N GLY A 12 -16.77 -12.86 -37.61
CA GLY A 12 -16.28 -14.22 -37.85
C GLY A 12 -17.33 -15.21 -38.36
N ALA A 13 -18.59 -15.13 -37.93
CA ALA A 13 -19.65 -16.01 -38.44
C ALA A 13 -19.96 -15.73 -39.92
N LYS A 14 -19.89 -14.46 -40.33
CA LYS A 14 -20.05 -14.03 -41.74
C LYS A 14 -18.89 -14.53 -42.61
N GLN A 15 -17.65 -14.45 -42.10
CA GLN A 15 -16.47 -14.97 -42.80
C GLN A 15 -16.50 -16.48 -42.97
N VAL A 16 -16.87 -17.25 -41.93
CA VAL A 16 -17.01 -18.71 -42.02
C VAL A 16 -18.10 -19.09 -43.03
N LEU A 17 -19.24 -18.39 -43.04
CA LEU A 17 -20.32 -18.64 -44.00
C LEU A 17 -19.90 -18.29 -45.45
N ALA A 18 -19.14 -17.20 -45.63
CA ALA A 18 -18.59 -16.79 -46.92
C ALA A 18 -17.58 -17.83 -47.44
N ARG A 19 -16.71 -18.33 -46.56
CA ARG A 19 -15.73 -19.40 -46.87
C ARG A 19 -16.43 -20.69 -47.27
N LEU A 20 -17.45 -21.12 -46.52
CA LEU A 20 -18.21 -22.33 -46.82
C LEU A 20 -18.89 -22.24 -48.20
N LYS A 21 -19.44 -21.06 -48.54
CA LYS A 21 -20.04 -20.80 -49.86
C LYS A 21 -19.01 -20.91 -50.99
N LEU A 22 -17.85 -20.30 -50.85
CA LEU A 22 -16.79 -20.35 -51.86
C LEU A 22 -16.20 -21.75 -52.04
N VAL A 23 -15.97 -22.49 -50.94
CA VAL A 23 -15.52 -23.90 -51.01
C VAL A 23 -16.56 -24.78 -51.70
N THR A 24 -17.85 -24.56 -51.42
CA THR A 24 -18.95 -25.29 -52.07
C THR A 24 -19.04 -24.96 -53.56
N GLN A 25 -18.88 -23.70 -53.93
CA GLN A 25 -18.84 -23.26 -55.33
C GLN A 25 -17.64 -23.86 -56.06
N LEU A 26 -16.45 -23.84 -55.46
CA LEU A 26 -15.23 -24.43 -56.04
C LEU A 26 -15.38 -25.95 -56.25
N ALA A 27 -16.03 -26.64 -55.31
CA ALA A 27 -16.35 -28.07 -55.45
C ALA A 27 -17.34 -28.32 -56.60
N SER A 28 -18.35 -27.47 -56.79
CA SER A 28 -19.27 -27.53 -57.92
C SER A 28 -18.55 -27.29 -59.26
N THR A 29 -17.75 -26.23 -59.35
CA THR A 29 -16.96 -25.90 -60.56
C THR A 29 -16.01 -27.04 -60.93
N ARG A 30 -15.39 -27.71 -59.95
CA ARG A 30 -14.57 -28.89 -60.17
C ARG A 30 -15.39 -30.06 -60.72
N LYS A 31 -16.59 -30.30 -60.19
CA LYS A 31 -17.49 -31.35 -60.66
C LYS A 31 -17.91 -31.10 -62.12
N ASP A 32 -18.25 -29.86 -62.46
CA ASP A 32 -18.65 -29.47 -63.82
C ASP A 32 -17.48 -29.58 -64.81
N LEU A 33 -16.27 -29.25 -64.37
CA LEU A 33 -15.06 -29.40 -65.19
C LEU A 33 -14.76 -30.87 -65.51
N LEU A 34 -14.95 -31.76 -64.52
CA LEU A 34 -14.74 -33.21 -64.68
C LEU A 34 -15.82 -33.88 -65.53
N ALA A 35 -17.01 -33.29 -65.64
CA ALA A 35 -18.11 -33.81 -66.46
C ALA A 35 -17.97 -33.52 -67.96
N LEU A 36 -17.04 -32.64 -68.37
CA LEU A 36 -16.85 -32.29 -69.78
C LEU A 36 -16.00 -33.33 -70.54
N PRO A 37 -16.44 -33.79 -71.74
CA PRO A 37 -15.73 -34.79 -72.54
C PRO A 37 -14.38 -34.26 -73.05
N ALA A 38 -13.40 -35.14 -73.22
CA ALA A 38 -12.08 -34.78 -73.74
C ALA A 38 -12.14 -34.60 -75.28
N GLY A 39 -12.21 -33.37 -75.77
CA GLY A 39 -12.21 -33.08 -77.20
C GLY A 39 -12.12 -31.58 -77.52
N VAL A 40 -11.71 -31.22 -78.74
CA VAL A 40 -11.42 -29.83 -79.15
C VAL A 40 -12.62 -28.89 -78.97
N GLY A 41 -13.86 -29.39 -79.12
CA GLY A 41 -15.09 -28.62 -78.89
C GLY A 41 -15.39 -28.28 -77.42
N SER A 42 -14.67 -28.87 -76.47
CA SER A 42 -14.84 -28.61 -75.01
C SER A 42 -13.82 -27.62 -74.43
N LEU A 43 -12.86 -27.16 -75.24
CA LEU A 43 -11.75 -26.33 -74.77
C LEU A 43 -12.21 -24.97 -74.21
N ALA A 44 -13.13 -24.29 -74.91
CA ALA A 44 -13.66 -23.00 -74.45
C ALA A 44 -14.47 -23.13 -73.14
N PRO A 45 -15.41 -24.09 -72.99
CA PRO A 45 -16.08 -24.35 -71.71
C PRO A 45 -15.14 -24.74 -70.57
N ARG A 46 -14.13 -25.60 -70.83
CA ARG A 46 -13.12 -25.97 -69.83
C ARG A 46 -12.30 -24.77 -69.37
N LEU A 47 -11.87 -23.92 -70.30
CA LEU A 47 -11.10 -22.72 -69.98
C LEU A 47 -11.92 -21.73 -69.12
N ALA A 48 -13.22 -21.59 -69.39
CA ALA A 48 -14.11 -20.77 -68.57
C ALA A 48 -14.23 -21.28 -67.13
N LEU A 49 -14.42 -22.59 -66.94
CA LEU A 49 -14.50 -23.21 -65.61
C LEU A 49 -13.17 -23.16 -64.84
N VAL A 50 -12.03 -23.28 -65.54
CA VAL A 50 -10.70 -23.12 -64.90
C VAL A 50 -10.47 -21.67 -64.46
N ARG A 51 -10.89 -20.68 -65.27
CA ARG A 51 -10.83 -19.26 -64.88
C ARG A 51 -11.70 -18.99 -63.65
N GLU A 52 -12.90 -19.55 -63.61
CA GLU A 52 -13.80 -19.42 -62.46
C GLU A 52 -13.23 -20.10 -61.21
N ALA A 53 -12.65 -21.29 -61.33
CA ALA A 53 -11.97 -21.96 -60.22
C ALA A 53 -10.78 -21.15 -59.69
N ASN A 54 -10.02 -20.48 -60.58
CA ASN A 54 -8.91 -19.61 -60.18
C ASN A 54 -9.41 -18.32 -59.49
N ARG A 55 -10.52 -17.73 -59.96
CA ARG A 55 -11.17 -16.58 -59.31
C ARG A 55 -11.63 -16.95 -57.90
N LEU A 56 -12.36 -18.06 -57.76
CA LEU A 56 -12.84 -18.56 -56.46
C LEU A 56 -11.69 -18.88 -55.50
N ARG A 57 -10.55 -19.40 -56.00
CA ARG A 57 -9.34 -19.61 -55.19
C ARG A 57 -8.68 -18.30 -54.75
N ALA A 58 -8.68 -17.28 -55.61
CA ALA A 58 -8.17 -15.96 -55.26
C ALA A 58 -9.05 -15.29 -54.18
N GLU A 59 -10.38 -15.33 -54.34
CA GLU A 59 -11.34 -14.83 -53.34
C GLU A 59 -11.24 -15.61 -52.02
N LEU A 60 -10.97 -16.92 -52.07
CA LEU A 60 -10.69 -17.73 -50.87
C LEU A 60 -9.39 -17.28 -50.18
N GLY A 61 -8.35 -16.97 -50.95
CA GLY A 61 -7.07 -16.46 -50.44
C GLY A 61 -7.17 -15.04 -49.87
N GLU A 62 -8.06 -14.19 -50.40
CA GLU A 62 -8.34 -12.86 -49.84
C GLU A 62 -9.10 -12.95 -48.50
N LEU A 63 -9.88 -14.00 -48.28
CA LEU A 63 -10.55 -14.27 -47.00
C LEU A 63 -9.62 -14.84 -45.92
N ASP A 64 -8.52 -15.51 -46.32
CA ASP A 64 -7.53 -16.06 -45.38
C ASP A 64 -6.60 -14.97 -44.78
N GLY A 65 -6.76 -13.71 -45.20
CA GLY A 65 -5.94 -12.58 -44.76
C GLY A 65 -4.51 -12.59 -45.35
N PRO A 66 -3.71 -11.55 -45.11
CA PRO A 66 -2.32 -11.52 -45.58
C PRO A 66 -1.50 -12.63 -44.94
N ALA A 67 -0.69 -13.33 -45.75
CA ALA A 67 0.17 -14.41 -45.27
C ALA A 67 1.10 -13.93 -44.14
N LEU A 68 1.20 -14.73 -43.07
CA LEU A 68 2.05 -14.43 -41.91
C LEU A 68 3.54 -14.38 -42.33
N SER A 69 4.21 -13.29 -41.97
CA SER A 69 5.62 -13.06 -42.29
C SER A 69 6.55 -13.51 -41.16
N ASP A 70 7.74 -14.00 -41.51
CA ASP A 70 8.82 -14.24 -40.56
C ASP A 70 9.74 -13.01 -40.40
N ASP A 71 9.49 -11.92 -41.13
CA ASP A 71 10.17 -10.64 -40.97
C ASP A 71 9.62 -9.88 -39.75
N PRO A 72 10.44 -9.61 -38.71
CA PRO A 72 10.03 -8.89 -37.50
C PRO A 72 9.53 -7.47 -37.74
N ASN A 73 9.93 -6.84 -38.85
CA ASN A 73 9.51 -5.49 -39.21
C ASN A 73 8.22 -5.48 -40.03
N SER A 74 7.70 -6.65 -40.40
CA SER A 74 6.45 -6.76 -41.14
C SER A 74 5.25 -6.44 -40.24
N PRO A 75 4.24 -5.69 -40.74
CA PRO A 75 2.98 -5.53 -40.03
C PRO A 75 2.26 -6.87 -39.77
N HIS A 76 2.60 -7.92 -40.53
CA HIS A 76 2.06 -9.28 -40.41
C HIS A 76 3.06 -10.28 -39.81
N TYR A 77 4.01 -9.81 -39.00
CA TYR A 77 4.96 -10.68 -38.33
C TYR A 77 4.25 -11.72 -37.46
N ARG A 78 4.62 -12.99 -37.65
CA ARG A 78 3.94 -14.16 -37.07
C ARG A 78 3.98 -14.22 -35.54
N PHE A 79 5.01 -13.63 -34.94
CA PHE A 79 5.18 -13.56 -33.48
C PHE A 79 4.97 -12.16 -32.91
N ARG A 80 4.26 -11.30 -33.66
CA ARG A 80 3.83 -9.98 -33.20
C ARG A 80 2.82 -10.11 -32.05
N ASP A 81 2.74 -9.10 -31.21
CA ASP A 81 1.73 -9.00 -30.18
C ASP A 81 0.32 -9.15 -30.76
N THR A 82 -0.52 -9.96 -30.11
CA THR A 82 -1.91 -10.22 -30.54
C THR A 82 -2.86 -9.08 -30.18
N GLY A 83 -2.39 -8.17 -29.34
CA GLY A 83 -3.09 -7.03 -28.80
C GLY A 83 -2.24 -6.39 -27.70
N GLU A 84 -2.55 -5.15 -27.38
CA GLU A 84 -1.98 -4.51 -26.20
C GLU A 84 -2.79 -4.96 -24.99
N VAL A 85 -2.16 -5.61 -24.01
CA VAL A 85 -2.76 -5.83 -22.70
C VAL A 85 -3.02 -4.46 -22.10
N SER A 86 -4.28 -4.02 -22.14
CA SER A 86 -4.75 -2.63 -22.03
C SER A 86 -3.91 -1.73 -21.10
N GLY A 87 -3.31 -0.71 -21.74
CA GLY A 87 -2.66 0.48 -21.19
C GLY A 87 -3.23 1.77 -21.80
N SER A 88 -4.57 1.87 -21.95
CA SER A 88 -5.26 3.09 -22.41
C SER A 88 -4.82 4.32 -21.59
N ARG A 89 -4.84 5.53 -22.17
CA ARG A 89 -4.64 6.91 -21.61
C ARG A 89 -4.13 7.05 -20.16
N LYS A 90 -4.76 6.36 -19.23
CA LYS A 90 -4.30 6.04 -17.89
C LYS A 90 -2.87 5.53 -17.75
N GLU A 91 -2.37 4.63 -18.61
CA GLU A 91 -0.97 4.16 -18.51
C GLU A 91 0.02 5.22 -19.00
N LEU A 92 -0.36 6.09 -19.95
CA LEU A 92 0.43 7.28 -20.28
C LEU A 92 0.50 8.24 -19.09
N ALA A 93 -0.62 8.47 -18.41
CA ALA A 93 -0.67 9.29 -17.21
C ALA A 93 0.15 8.68 -16.04
N ALA A 94 0.05 7.36 -15.84
CA ALA A 94 0.82 6.62 -14.85
C ALA A 94 2.32 6.58 -15.18
N SER A 95 2.67 6.38 -16.45
CA SER A 95 4.05 6.34 -16.93
C SER A 95 4.71 7.71 -16.85
N ALA A 96 3.98 8.80 -17.11
CA ALA A 96 4.49 10.16 -16.90
C ALA A 96 4.89 10.40 -15.44
N ILE A 97 4.05 9.98 -14.48
CA ILE A 97 4.37 10.06 -13.04
C ILE A 97 5.58 9.18 -12.69
N ARG A 98 5.63 7.95 -13.21
CA ARG A 98 6.75 7.03 -12.96
C ARG A 98 8.06 7.54 -13.57
N LEU A 99 8.00 8.19 -14.74
CA LEU A 99 9.14 8.77 -15.43
C LEU A 99 9.68 9.99 -14.68
N ALA A 100 8.80 10.91 -14.26
CA ALA A 100 9.18 12.05 -13.43
C ALA A 100 9.88 11.57 -12.15
N LYS A 101 9.30 10.55 -11.48
CA LYS A 101 9.95 9.90 -10.34
C LYS A 101 11.34 9.35 -10.66
N SER A 102 11.51 8.63 -11.78
CA SER A 102 12.82 8.07 -12.12
C SER A 102 13.88 9.14 -12.42
N ASN A 103 13.43 10.30 -12.90
CA ASN A 103 14.30 11.45 -13.15
C ASN A 103 14.56 12.28 -11.87
N GLY A 104 13.85 11.99 -10.78
CA GLY A 104 13.90 12.80 -9.55
C GLY A 104 13.05 14.07 -9.61
N ASP A 105 12.25 14.24 -10.66
CA ASP A 105 11.43 15.43 -10.89
C ASP A 105 10.17 15.43 -10.00
N ALA A 106 9.75 16.63 -9.59
CA ALA A 106 8.46 16.83 -8.95
C ALA A 106 7.36 16.89 -10.02
N VAL A 107 6.24 16.20 -9.78
CA VAL A 107 5.10 16.18 -10.71
C VAL A 107 4.18 17.36 -10.40
N LYS A 108 3.85 18.18 -11.41
CA LYS A 108 2.85 19.24 -11.25
C LYS A 108 1.45 18.65 -11.28
N VAL A 109 0.59 19.15 -10.42
CA VAL A 109 -0.82 18.70 -10.30
C VAL A 109 -1.60 18.90 -11.60
N THR A 110 -1.25 19.92 -12.39
CA THR A 110 -1.86 20.22 -13.70
C THR A 110 -1.47 19.23 -14.79
N ASP A 111 -0.34 18.55 -14.63
CA ASP A 111 0.20 17.62 -15.62
C ASP A 111 -0.33 16.20 -15.38
N ILE A 112 -1.10 16.01 -14.31
CA ILE A 112 -1.76 14.76 -13.95
C ILE A 112 -3.11 14.69 -14.66
N ASP A 113 -3.29 13.69 -15.51
CA ASP A 113 -4.60 13.36 -16.07
C ASP A 113 -5.45 12.65 -15.00
N TRP A 114 -6.10 13.45 -14.16
CA TRP A 114 -6.93 12.98 -13.04
C TRP A 114 -8.07 12.08 -13.50
N GLN A 115 -8.68 12.39 -14.64
CA GLN A 115 -9.77 11.56 -15.19
C GLN A 115 -9.25 10.17 -15.52
N ALA A 116 -8.11 10.09 -16.20
CA ALA A 116 -7.52 8.81 -16.60
C ALA A 116 -6.99 8.00 -15.42
N ILE A 117 -6.38 8.63 -14.41
CA ILE A 117 -5.86 7.91 -13.24
C ILE A 117 -6.99 7.37 -12.35
N GLU A 118 -8.06 8.13 -12.17
CA GLU A 118 -9.19 7.76 -11.31
C GLU A 118 -10.08 6.66 -11.92
N GLU A 119 -9.92 6.32 -13.20
CA GLU A 119 -10.55 5.15 -13.85
C GLU A 119 -10.17 3.82 -13.16
N ASN A 120 -9.03 3.75 -12.45
CA ASN A 120 -8.72 2.64 -11.55
C ASN A 120 -8.28 3.17 -10.18
N PRO A 121 -9.20 3.18 -9.21
CA PRO A 121 -8.90 3.65 -7.86
C PRO A 121 -7.71 2.94 -7.20
N ARG A 122 -7.43 1.67 -7.54
CA ARG A 122 -6.31 0.91 -6.99
C ARG A 122 -4.96 1.43 -7.49
N GLU A 123 -4.87 1.74 -8.79
CA GLU A 123 -3.65 2.31 -9.37
C GLU A 123 -3.48 3.78 -8.95
N ALA A 124 -4.56 4.56 -8.87
CA ALA A 124 -4.55 5.92 -8.35
C ALA A 124 -3.98 6.00 -6.92
N GLU A 125 -4.37 5.08 -6.04
CA GLU A 125 -3.87 5.04 -4.65
C GLU A 125 -2.38 4.66 -4.53
N GLU A 126 -1.82 3.98 -5.53
CA GLU A 126 -0.38 3.68 -5.59
C GLU A 126 0.41 4.84 -6.21
N LEU A 127 -0.12 5.44 -7.28
CA LEU A 127 0.53 6.53 -7.99
C LEU A 127 0.53 7.82 -7.18
N ILE A 128 -0.58 8.17 -6.52
CA ILE A 128 -0.71 9.38 -5.70
C ILE A 128 -0.09 9.14 -4.32
N SER A 129 1.23 9.17 -4.30
CA SER A 129 2.05 9.06 -3.08
C SER A 129 3.16 10.11 -3.08
N LYS A 130 3.64 10.48 -1.89
CA LYS A 130 4.76 11.42 -1.76
C LYS A 130 5.97 10.99 -2.58
N GLY A 131 6.30 9.70 -2.56
CA GLY A 131 7.47 9.15 -3.23
C GLY A 131 7.42 9.21 -4.75
N ASN A 132 6.24 9.44 -5.35
CA ASN A 132 6.08 9.56 -6.79
C ASN A 132 5.92 11.01 -7.24
N LEU A 133 5.34 11.88 -6.39
CA LEU A 133 4.96 13.24 -6.78
C LEU A 133 5.92 14.32 -6.27
N PHE A 134 6.58 14.10 -5.13
CA PHE A 134 7.27 15.18 -4.42
C PHE A 134 8.60 15.60 -5.05
N GLY A 135 9.26 14.70 -5.80
CA GLY A 135 10.58 14.91 -6.40
C GLY A 135 11.72 15.01 -5.38
N GLU A 136 12.96 14.97 -5.86
CA GLU A 136 14.15 15.21 -5.05
C GLU A 136 14.32 16.71 -4.78
N THR A 137 14.84 17.08 -3.61
CA THR A 137 15.09 18.48 -3.26
C THR A 137 16.53 18.82 -3.62
N ASP A 138 16.70 19.80 -4.52
CA ASP A 138 18.01 20.37 -4.86
C ASP A 138 18.44 21.35 -3.77
N TRP A 139 19.15 20.83 -2.77
CA TRP A 139 19.66 21.62 -1.66
C TRP A 139 20.77 22.59 -2.07
N GLU A 140 21.53 22.25 -3.11
CA GLU A 140 22.60 23.10 -3.62
C GLU A 140 22.03 24.36 -4.26
N GLN A 141 20.97 24.22 -5.06
CA GLN A 141 20.25 25.36 -5.64
C GLN A 141 19.63 26.25 -4.56
N LEU A 142 19.04 25.67 -3.50
CA LEU A 142 18.46 26.45 -2.40
C LEU A 142 19.54 27.18 -1.59
N GLN A 143 20.69 26.55 -1.37
CA GLN A 143 21.85 27.18 -0.75
C GLN A 143 22.35 28.36 -1.59
N GLN A 144 22.49 28.19 -2.90
CA GLN A 144 22.88 29.27 -3.83
C GLN A 144 21.82 30.39 -3.87
N GLY A 145 20.55 30.05 -3.67
CA GLY A 145 19.42 30.97 -3.54
C GLY A 145 19.37 31.73 -2.21
N GLY A 146 20.32 31.52 -1.30
CA GLY A 146 20.44 32.26 -0.04
C GLY A 146 19.72 31.63 1.16
N MET A 147 19.30 30.37 1.07
CA MET A 147 18.75 29.64 2.22
C MET A 147 19.84 29.38 3.27
N ASP A 148 19.54 29.67 4.54
CA ASP A 148 20.40 29.37 5.68
C ASP A 148 20.41 27.86 6.00
N PRO A 149 21.56 27.26 6.42
CA PRO A 149 21.62 25.84 6.74
C PRO A 149 20.62 25.40 7.82
N ALA A 150 20.33 26.24 8.81
CA ALA A 150 19.36 25.94 9.84
C ALA A 150 17.92 26.01 9.31
N ALA A 151 17.64 26.91 8.36
CA ALA A 151 16.36 26.96 7.64
C ALA A 151 16.16 25.69 6.80
N GLY A 152 17.17 25.31 6.00
CA GLY A 152 17.15 24.09 5.21
C GLY A 152 16.93 22.84 6.06
N PHE A 153 17.59 22.75 7.23
CA PHE A 153 17.41 21.64 8.16
C PHE A 153 15.96 21.52 8.65
N LEU A 154 15.33 22.66 8.99
CA LEU A 154 13.93 22.65 9.40
C LEU A 154 13.00 22.27 8.25
N VAL A 155 13.26 22.75 7.04
CA VAL A 155 12.53 22.38 5.82
C VAL A 155 12.61 20.87 5.57
N ASP A 156 13.77 20.25 5.71
CA ASP A 156 13.93 18.78 5.61
C ASP A 156 13.04 18.04 6.62
N LYS A 157 12.99 18.51 7.88
CA LYS A 157 12.13 17.91 8.90
C LYS A 157 10.64 18.12 8.63
N VAL A 158 10.26 19.28 8.07
CA VAL A 158 8.88 19.52 7.61
C VAL A 158 8.51 18.53 6.51
N PHE A 159 9.35 18.39 5.48
CA PHE A 159 9.13 17.43 4.41
C PHE A 159 9.03 16.00 4.96
N ALA A 160 9.93 15.60 5.85
CA ALA A 160 9.94 14.25 6.45
C ALA A 160 8.68 13.91 7.27
N ALA A 161 7.94 14.91 7.76
CA ALA A 161 6.72 14.70 8.54
C ALA A 161 5.46 14.43 7.69
N ILE A 162 5.50 14.73 6.39
CA ILE A 162 4.40 14.48 5.45
C ILE A 162 4.20 12.97 5.30
N GLY A 163 2.98 12.48 5.53
CA GLY A 163 2.61 11.07 5.35
C GLY A 163 2.86 10.58 3.93
N PRO A 164 3.19 9.28 3.72
CA PRO A 164 3.52 8.75 2.40
C PRO A 164 2.32 8.70 1.43
N LYS A 165 1.10 8.68 1.98
CA LYS A 165 -0.19 8.65 1.29
C LYS A 165 -1.15 9.62 2.00
N PRO A 166 -2.25 10.06 1.34
CA PRO A 166 -3.30 10.83 1.99
C PRO A 166 -3.88 10.09 3.20
N ALA A 167 -4.13 10.83 4.29
CA ALA A 167 -4.80 10.33 5.48
C ALA A 167 -6.33 10.44 5.33
N GLY A 168 -7.03 9.30 5.29
CA GLY A 168 -8.49 9.23 5.14
C GLY A 168 -8.92 8.16 4.14
N ASP A 169 -10.22 8.11 3.83
CA ASP A 169 -10.77 7.19 2.84
C ASP A 169 -10.31 7.55 1.43
N ALA A 170 -10.17 6.55 0.55
CA ALA A 170 -9.56 6.64 -0.77
C ALA A 170 -10.42 7.37 -1.83
N ALA A 171 -10.99 8.53 -1.48
CA ALA A 171 -11.78 9.37 -2.36
C ALA A 171 -10.91 10.14 -3.37
N PRO A 172 -11.37 10.32 -4.63
CA PRO A 172 -10.64 11.08 -5.66
C PRO A 172 -10.26 12.50 -5.24
N GLN A 173 -11.16 13.23 -4.58
CA GLN A 173 -10.92 14.59 -4.11
C GLN A 173 -9.75 14.65 -3.10
N LEU A 174 -9.65 13.66 -2.21
CA LEU A 174 -8.57 13.60 -1.22
C LEU A 174 -7.20 13.39 -1.87
N ARG A 175 -7.13 12.61 -2.96
CA ARG A 175 -5.91 12.42 -3.76
C ARG A 175 -5.48 13.72 -4.45
N GLN A 176 -6.43 14.46 -5.01
CA GLN A 176 -6.19 15.77 -5.62
C GLN A 176 -5.72 16.79 -4.58
N ASP A 177 -6.42 16.90 -3.45
CA ASP A 177 -6.05 17.81 -2.37
C ASP A 177 -4.65 17.46 -1.81
N TYR A 178 -4.31 16.17 -1.69
CA TYR A 178 -2.98 15.73 -1.26
C TYR A 178 -1.87 16.09 -2.25
N ALA A 179 -2.06 15.83 -3.54
CA ALA A 179 -1.09 16.19 -4.58
C ALA A 179 -0.88 17.70 -4.65
N TRP A 180 -1.96 18.48 -4.55
CA TRP A 180 -1.89 19.92 -4.45
C TRP A 180 -1.13 20.39 -3.21
N GLY A 181 -1.42 19.78 -2.05
CA GLY A 181 -0.69 20.03 -0.82
C GLY A 181 0.81 19.82 -1.00
N LEU A 182 1.23 18.71 -1.63
CA LEU A 182 2.65 18.41 -1.87
C LEU A 182 3.35 19.51 -2.68
N GLN A 183 2.70 20.01 -3.73
CA GLN A 183 3.22 21.09 -4.56
C GLN A 183 3.28 22.41 -3.75
N ALA A 184 2.21 22.74 -3.05
CA ALA A 184 2.09 23.99 -2.28
C ALA A 184 3.09 24.06 -1.11
N ILE A 185 3.23 22.97 -0.34
CA ILE A 185 4.18 22.95 0.78
C ILE A 185 5.63 23.02 0.30
N ARG A 186 5.94 22.36 -0.83
CA ARG A 186 7.26 22.41 -1.44
C ARG A 186 7.61 23.85 -1.83
N ALA A 187 6.73 24.51 -2.59
CA ALA A 187 6.92 25.90 -2.99
C ALA A 187 7.08 26.84 -1.79
N ARG A 188 6.19 26.72 -0.78
CA ARG A 188 6.21 27.59 0.40
C ARG A 188 7.46 27.40 1.26
N MET A 189 7.91 26.16 1.46
CA MET A 189 9.13 25.88 2.23
C MET A 189 10.40 26.24 1.47
N GLN A 190 10.43 26.09 0.15
CA GLN A 190 11.59 26.46 -0.67
C GLN A 190 11.78 27.98 -0.77
N ALA A 191 10.71 28.76 -0.59
CA ALA A 191 10.78 30.22 -0.50
C ALA A 191 11.32 30.73 0.85
N CYS A 192 11.42 29.88 1.87
CA CYS A 192 11.92 30.26 3.18
C CYS A 192 13.45 30.32 3.17
N THR A 193 14.03 31.48 3.51
CA THR A 193 15.50 31.65 3.57
C THR A 193 16.04 31.56 4.98
N SER A 194 15.22 31.85 5.99
CA SER A 194 15.62 31.91 7.40
C SER A 194 14.77 30.99 8.30
N VAL A 195 15.28 30.73 9.51
CA VAL A 195 14.49 30.04 10.56
C VAL A 195 13.21 30.80 10.91
N SER A 196 13.23 32.14 10.81
CA SER A 196 12.04 32.97 11.04
C SER A 196 10.98 32.73 9.97
N ASP A 197 11.40 32.69 8.70
CA ASP A 197 10.50 32.47 7.55
C ASP A 197 9.81 31.11 7.68
N VAL A 198 10.57 30.05 8.03
CA VAL A 198 10.00 28.72 8.25
C VAL A 198 8.99 28.73 9.40
N ARG A 199 9.29 29.46 10.48
CA ARG A 199 8.38 29.59 11.65
C ARG A 199 7.08 30.31 11.29
N GLU A 200 7.16 31.36 10.50
CA GLU A 200 6.01 32.15 10.03
C GLU A 200 5.17 31.34 9.03
N ALA A 201 5.82 30.68 8.06
CA ALA A 201 5.14 29.81 7.11
C ALA A 201 4.39 28.66 7.79
N LEU A 202 4.96 28.05 8.84
CA LEU A 202 4.28 27.02 9.63
C LEU A 202 3.10 27.57 10.45
N GLU A 203 3.17 28.84 10.89
CA GLU A 203 2.07 29.52 11.57
C GLU A 203 0.91 29.78 10.62
N VAL A 204 1.18 30.24 9.39
CA VAL A 204 0.17 30.39 8.34
C VAL A 204 -0.45 29.05 7.94
N ILE A 205 0.37 28.01 7.71
CA ILE A 205 -0.13 26.65 7.41
C ILE A 205 -1.03 26.13 8.52
N ARG A 206 -0.71 26.41 9.79
CA ARG A 206 -1.54 26.02 10.93
C ARG A 206 -2.92 26.67 10.83
N ASP A 207 -2.98 27.96 10.60
CA ASP A 207 -4.22 28.72 10.60
C ASP A 207 -5.11 28.32 9.42
N GLU A 208 -4.51 28.06 8.26
CA GLU A 208 -5.16 27.42 7.10
C GLU A 208 -5.68 26.01 7.42
N MET A 209 -4.86 25.16 8.05
CA MET A 209 -5.20 23.77 8.37
C MET A 209 -6.33 23.65 9.40
N ILE A 210 -6.34 24.53 10.41
CA ILE A 210 -7.43 24.61 11.40
C ILE A 210 -8.66 25.24 10.76
N GLY A 211 -8.48 26.10 9.75
CA GLY A 211 -9.54 26.78 9.02
C GLY A 211 -9.99 28.07 9.70
N THR A 212 -9.09 28.80 10.37
CA THR A 212 -9.43 30.05 11.07
C THR A 212 -9.42 31.29 10.18
N ASN A 213 -9.12 31.14 8.89
CA ASN A 213 -9.06 32.26 7.95
C ASN A 213 -10.47 32.83 7.70
N LEU A 214 -10.64 34.09 8.08
CA LEU A 214 -11.89 34.82 7.90
C LEU A 214 -11.97 35.38 6.48
N ASN A 215 -13.16 35.34 5.88
CA ASN A 215 -13.43 36.13 4.68
C ASN A 215 -13.60 37.62 5.05
N GLU A 216 -13.70 38.49 4.05
CA GLU A 216 -13.78 39.94 4.24
C GLU A 216 -14.92 40.34 5.20
N GLN A 217 -16.13 39.82 4.99
CA GLN A 217 -17.30 40.13 5.83
C GLN A 217 -17.17 39.61 7.27
N GLU A 218 -16.65 38.38 7.44
CA GLU A 218 -16.36 37.79 8.75
C GLU A 218 -15.28 38.58 9.49
N ALA A 219 -14.24 39.03 8.79
CA ALA A 219 -13.14 39.82 9.34
C ALA A 219 -13.61 41.20 9.81
N GLU A 220 -14.47 41.87 9.04
CA GLU A 220 -15.11 43.13 9.43
C GLU A 220 -15.93 42.97 10.71
N ARG A 221 -16.82 41.97 10.74
CA ARG A 221 -17.64 41.66 11.93
C ARG A 221 -16.78 41.33 13.15
N TYR A 222 -15.74 40.51 12.98
CA TYR A 222 -14.82 40.15 14.04
C TYR A 222 -14.08 41.38 14.60
N THR A 223 -13.59 42.25 13.71
CA THR A 223 -12.86 43.47 14.08
C THR A 223 -13.76 44.43 14.85
N ALA A 224 -15.01 44.63 14.41
CA ALA A 224 -15.98 45.46 15.10
C ALA A 224 -16.25 44.95 16.54
N LEU A 225 -16.42 43.63 16.72
CA LEU A 225 -16.61 43.03 18.04
C LEU A 225 -15.37 43.19 18.93
N MET A 226 -14.16 43.06 18.38
CA MET A 226 -12.92 43.27 19.15
C MET A 226 -12.78 44.73 19.60
N GLN A 227 -13.14 45.69 18.74
CA GLN A 227 -13.13 47.12 19.10
C GLN A 227 -14.15 47.42 20.21
N GLN A 228 -15.38 46.89 20.11
CA GLN A 228 -16.41 47.06 21.13
C GLN A 228 -15.97 46.45 22.47
N ARG A 229 -15.38 45.26 22.43
CA ARG A 229 -14.84 44.59 23.62
C ARG A 229 -13.72 45.40 24.27
N GLN A 230 -12.81 45.95 23.46
CA GLN A 230 -11.71 46.78 23.94
C GLN A 230 -12.24 48.05 24.63
N GLN A 231 -13.18 48.76 24.02
CA GLN A 231 -13.82 49.93 24.62
C GLN A 231 -14.50 49.61 25.95
N ALA A 232 -15.21 48.48 26.03
CA ALA A 232 -15.84 48.03 27.28
C ALA A 232 -14.81 47.67 28.36
N ALA A 233 -13.70 47.04 27.96
CA ALA A 233 -12.60 46.70 28.87
C ALA A 233 -11.93 47.96 29.43
N ASP A 234 -11.60 48.92 28.56
CA ASP A 234 -10.96 50.18 28.94
C ASP A 234 -11.85 50.98 29.91
N ARG A 235 -13.16 51.03 29.64
CA ARG A 235 -14.12 51.67 30.56
C ARG A 235 -14.20 50.97 31.91
N ASN A 236 -14.24 49.64 31.93
CA ASN A 236 -14.26 48.87 33.18
C ASN A 236 -12.96 49.01 33.98
N VAL A 237 -11.80 49.15 33.31
CA VAL A 237 -10.52 49.47 33.96
C VAL A 237 -10.56 50.86 34.58
N ALA A 238 -11.03 51.87 33.85
CA ALA A 238 -11.14 53.24 34.36
C ALA A 238 -12.05 53.33 35.61
N ILE A 239 -13.19 52.63 35.61
CA ILE A 239 -14.08 52.58 36.78
C ILE A 239 -13.37 51.93 37.98
N ARG A 240 -12.64 50.83 37.77
CA ARG A 240 -11.89 50.17 38.85
C ARG A 240 -10.84 51.10 39.44
N GLN A 241 -10.08 51.79 38.59
CA GLN A 241 -9.08 52.77 39.04
C GLN A 241 -9.70 53.89 39.88
N ALA A 242 -10.89 54.38 39.52
CA ALA A 242 -11.60 55.39 40.31
C ALA A 242 -12.06 54.85 41.68
N ILE A 243 -12.58 53.62 41.73
CA ILE A 243 -12.95 52.96 42.99
C ILE A 243 -11.71 52.73 43.88
N ASP A 244 -10.61 52.24 43.29
CA ASP A 244 -9.37 51.96 43.99
C ASP A 244 -8.74 53.24 44.55
N ALA A 245 -8.85 54.36 43.83
CA ALA A 245 -8.43 55.68 44.31
C ALA A 245 -9.25 56.12 45.54
N ALA A 246 -10.59 56.05 45.47
CA ALA A 246 -11.47 56.36 46.60
C ALA A 246 -11.23 55.42 47.81
N GLN A 247 -10.94 54.14 47.53
CA GLN A 247 -10.59 53.17 48.57
C GLN A 247 -9.26 53.52 49.25
N THR A 248 -8.28 53.96 48.46
CA THR A 248 -6.96 54.38 48.96
C THR A 248 -7.10 55.59 49.88
N GLU A 249 -7.90 56.59 49.50
CA GLU A 249 -8.22 57.75 50.35
C GLU A 249 -8.85 57.31 51.68
N MET A 250 -9.83 56.39 51.64
CA MET A 250 -10.46 55.84 52.84
C MET A 250 -9.46 55.12 53.75
N TYR A 251 -8.54 54.33 53.17
CA TYR A 251 -7.50 53.65 53.96
C TYR A 251 -6.50 54.61 54.59
N GLN A 252 -6.15 55.70 53.91
CA GLN A 252 -5.30 56.77 54.45
C GLN A 252 -6.00 57.47 55.62
N ALA A 253 -7.23 57.94 55.43
CA ALA A 253 -8.03 58.56 56.49
C ALA A 253 -8.24 57.61 57.69
N GLY A 254 -8.46 56.31 57.42
CA GLY A 254 -8.58 55.29 58.47
C GLY A 254 -7.27 55.06 59.24
N ALA A 255 -6.12 55.23 58.61
CA ALA A 255 -4.83 55.18 59.29
C ALA A 255 -4.63 56.38 60.21
N GLU A 256 -5.03 57.58 59.77
CA GLU A 256 -5.00 58.80 60.59
C GLU A 256 -5.93 58.71 61.80
N LEU A 257 -7.16 58.21 61.60
CA LEU A 257 -8.11 57.94 62.67
C LEU A 257 -7.52 56.99 63.73
N ARG A 258 -6.93 55.87 63.32
CA ARG A 258 -6.26 54.94 64.24
C ARG A 258 -5.11 55.59 65.00
N GLN A 259 -4.33 56.46 64.35
CA GLN A 259 -3.26 57.19 65.02
C GLN A 259 -3.80 58.18 66.06
N ALA A 260 -4.88 58.90 65.75
CA ALA A 260 -5.53 59.81 66.69
C ALA A 260 -6.10 59.06 67.91
N GLN A 261 -6.79 57.93 67.68
CA GLN A 261 -7.28 57.02 68.73
C GLN A 261 -6.14 56.53 69.63
N TYR A 262 -5.05 56.03 69.02
CA TYR A 262 -3.88 55.53 69.75
C TYR A 262 -3.26 56.60 70.65
N LYS A 263 -3.15 57.86 70.19
CA LYS A 263 -2.61 58.96 71.01
C LYS A 263 -3.45 59.21 72.26
N ILE A 264 -4.78 59.20 72.15
CA ILE A 264 -5.68 59.36 73.30
C ILE A 264 -5.58 58.18 74.25
N GLU A 265 -5.66 56.95 73.73
CA GLU A 265 -5.54 55.73 74.54
C GLU A 265 -4.20 55.62 75.27
N SER A 266 -3.11 56.01 74.61
CA SER A 266 -1.76 56.02 75.20
C SER A 266 -1.67 56.99 76.37
N ARG A 267 -2.30 58.17 76.28
CA ARG A 267 -2.39 59.12 77.40
C ARG A 267 -3.23 58.57 78.54
N GLY A 268 -4.35 57.93 78.24
CA GLY A 268 -5.20 57.26 79.23
C GLY A 268 -4.42 56.16 79.99
N ARG A 269 -3.67 55.32 79.26
CA ARG A 269 -2.77 54.31 79.85
C ARG A 269 -1.67 54.90 80.74
N ARG A 270 -1.25 56.14 80.49
CA ARG A 270 -0.23 56.86 81.27
C ARG A 270 -0.79 57.71 82.40
N GLY A 271 -2.11 57.73 82.61
CA GLY A 271 -2.78 58.52 83.65
C GLY A 271 -2.71 60.03 83.43
N TRP A 272 -2.46 60.49 82.20
CA TRP A 272 -2.37 61.93 81.90
C TRP A 272 -3.76 62.56 81.78
N LYS A 273 -3.86 63.86 82.13
CA LYS A 273 -5.13 64.60 81.98
C LYS A 273 -5.58 64.64 80.51
N PRO A 274 -6.91 64.59 80.24
CA PRO A 274 -7.45 64.73 78.89
C PRO A 274 -6.93 65.99 78.18
N ASP A 275 -6.64 65.87 76.89
CA ASP A 275 -6.14 66.96 76.06
C ASP A 275 -7.22 67.32 75.03
N PRO A 276 -7.87 68.51 75.14
CA PRO A 276 -8.93 68.93 74.22
C PRO A 276 -8.48 68.96 72.75
N THR A 277 -7.21 69.27 72.48
CA THR A 277 -6.68 69.35 71.10
C THR A 277 -6.61 67.98 70.43
N LEU A 278 -6.36 66.92 71.20
CA LEU A 278 -6.38 65.55 70.70
C LEU A 278 -7.80 65.04 70.49
N ALA A 279 -8.76 65.49 71.31
CA ALA A 279 -10.17 65.16 71.12
C ALA A 279 -10.76 65.80 69.86
N GLU A 280 -10.36 67.04 69.56
CA GLU A 280 -10.69 67.73 68.30
C GLU A 280 -10.06 67.01 67.10
N ALA A 281 -8.76 66.69 67.17
CA ALA A 281 -8.07 65.93 66.11
C ALA A 281 -8.67 64.53 65.86
N LEU A 282 -9.20 63.87 66.89
CA LEU A 282 -9.94 62.61 66.74
C LEU A 282 -11.27 62.83 66.03
N ALA A 283 -12.02 63.88 66.38
CA ALA A 283 -13.28 64.21 65.74
C ALA A 283 -13.09 64.56 64.25
N ASP A 284 -12.05 65.33 63.92
CA ASP A 284 -11.68 65.67 62.54
C ASP A 284 -11.28 64.43 61.73
N ALA A 285 -10.43 63.57 62.30
CA ALA A 285 -10.02 62.32 61.64
C ALA A 285 -11.21 61.35 61.46
N GLN A 286 -12.16 61.33 62.41
CA GLN A 286 -13.39 60.55 62.30
C GLN A 286 -14.30 61.09 61.19
N ALA A 287 -14.46 62.40 61.08
CA ALA A 287 -15.23 63.03 60.03
C ALA A 287 -14.61 62.79 58.64
N ALA A 288 -13.28 62.93 58.53
CA ALA A 288 -12.54 62.66 57.29
C ALA A 288 -12.66 61.19 56.84
N TYR A 289 -12.57 60.24 57.77
CA TYR A 289 -12.79 58.82 57.47
C TYR A 289 -14.23 58.57 57.01
N SER A 290 -15.24 59.08 57.72
CA SER A 290 -16.64 58.88 57.34
C SER A 290 -16.97 59.49 55.97
N GLU A 291 -16.36 60.62 55.63
CA GLU A 291 -16.51 61.22 54.30
C GLU A 291 -15.85 60.38 53.20
N ALA A 292 -14.62 59.90 53.43
CA ALA A 292 -13.91 59.03 52.49
C ALA A 292 -14.62 57.67 52.30
N GLU A 293 -15.16 57.09 53.38
CA GLU A 293 -15.96 55.86 53.36
C GLU A 293 -17.26 56.07 52.56
N ALA A 294 -17.94 57.20 52.74
CA ALA A 294 -19.14 57.54 51.96
C ALA A 294 -18.82 57.68 50.46
N ARG A 295 -17.71 58.33 50.09
CA ARG A 295 -17.27 58.46 48.69
C ARG A 295 -16.97 57.10 48.06
N TRP A 296 -16.20 56.25 48.74
CA TRP A 296 -15.90 54.91 48.26
C TRP A 296 -17.17 54.05 48.13
N SER A 297 -18.06 54.09 49.12
CA SER A 297 -19.33 53.37 49.09
C SER A 297 -20.25 53.83 47.96
N SER A 298 -20.33 55.15 47.70
CA SER A 298 -21.10 55.69 46.57
C SER A 298 -20.49 55.26 45.24
N ALA A 299 -19.18 55.39 45.07
CA ALA A 299 -18.48 54.96 43.86
C ALA A 299 -18.71 53.47 43.54
N LEU A 300 -18.76 52.60 44.57
CA LEU A 300 -19.05 51.18 44.40
C LEU A 300 -20.49 50.92 43.94
N LYS A 301 -21.46 51.64 44.55
CA LYS A 301 -22.89 51.51 44.30
C LYS A 301 -23.29 52.08 42.94
N ASP A 302 -22.88 53.29 42.65
CA ASP A 302 -23.30 54.05 41.46
C ASP A 302 -22.75 53.43 40.17
N THR A 303 -21.60 52.76 40.26
CA THR A 303 -20.96 52.09 39.11
C THR A 303 -21.28 50.59 39.02
N LYS A 304 -22.12 50.05 39.91
CA LYS A 304 -22.42 48.61 39.94
C LYS A 304 -23.05 48.13 38.64
N ASP A 305 -24.15 48.75 38.23
CA ASP A 305 -24.93 48.33 37.06
C ASP A 305 -24.15 48.55 35.75
N GLU A 306 -23.36 49.62 35.68
CA GLU A 306 -22.45 49.88 34.56
C GLU A 306 -21.38 48.78 34.45
N ARG A 307 -20.72 48.40 35.57
CA ARG A 307 -19.73 47.32 35.57
C ARG A 307 -20.34 45.97 35.21
N GLU A 308 -21.57 45.67 35.64
CA GLU A 308 -22.29 44.45 35.26
C GLU A 308 -22.59 44.44 33.75
N THR A 309 -23.05 45.56 33.21
CA THR A 309 -23.30 45.72 31.76
C THR A 309 -22.01 45.56 30.96
N LEU A 310 -20.92 46.22 31.35
CA LEU A 310 -19.63 46.10 30.67
C LEU A 310 -19.08 44.67 30.69
N ARG A 311 -19.25 43.95 31.80
CA ARG A 311 -18.91 42.51 31.90
C ARG A 311 -19.76 41.66 30.96
N ALA A 312 -21.06 41.93 30.89
CA ALA A 312 -21.95 41.24 29.96
C ALA A 312 -21.56 41.51 28.50
N THR A 313 -21.29 42.76 28.12
CA THR A 313 -20.82 43.13 26.78
C THR A 313 -19.50 42.45 26.43
N MET A 314 -18.52 42.43 27.33
CA MET A 314 -17.24 41.75 27.10
C MET A 314 -17.41 40.24 26.90
N LEU A 315 -18.34 39.61 27.62
CA LEU A 315 -18.64 38.17 27.47
C LEU A 315 -19.39 37.89 26.16
N ASP A 316 -20.41 38.68 25.86
CA ASP A 316 -21.22 38.55 24.65
C ASP A 316 -20.38 38.74 23.38
N THR A 317 -19.61 39.82 23.30
CA THR A 317 -18.69 40.07 22.17
C THR A 317 -17.64 38.96 22.02
N HIS A 318 -17.15 38.39 23.13
CA HIS A 318 -16.26 37.22 23.08
C HIS A 318 -16.95 35.99 22.49
N ASN A 319 -18.18 35.69 22.91
CA ASN A 319 -18.96 34.57 22.41
C ASN A 319 -19.30 34.73 20.93
N GLN A 320 -19.72 35.92 20.50
CA GLN A 320 -20.00 36.22 19.09
C GLN A 320 -18.75 36.11 18.22
N ALA A 321 -17.61 36.60 18.69
CA ALA A 321 -16.34 36.44 17.97
C ALA A 321 -15.91 34.97 17.87
N ALA A 322 -16.14 34.17 18.91
CA ALA A 322 -15.89 32.74 18.88
C ALA A 322 -16.80 32.00 17.89
N LEU A 323 -18.06 32.43 17.74
CA LEU A 323 -19.00 31.91 16.74
C LEU A 323 -18.53 32.20 15.31
N ILE A 324 -18.08 33.44 15.03
CA ILE A 324 -17.53 33.78 13.70
C ILE A 324 -16.36 32.87 13.35
N VAL A 325 -15.45 32.63 14.29
CA VAL A 325 -14.31 31.73 14.06
C VAL A 325 -14.77 30.28 13.89
N ALA A 326 -15.80 29.84 14.60
CA ALA A 326 -16.37 28.51 14.44
C ALA A 326 -17.04 28.31 13.06
N GLU A 327 -17.81 29.30 12.59
CA GLU A 327 -18.40 29.35 11.26
C GLU A 327 -17.33 29.28 10.17
N ALA A 328 -16.26 30.09 10.32
CA ALA A 328 -15.13 30.07 9.40
C ALA A 328 -14.43 28.69 9.36
N ARG A 329 -14.26 28.02 10.51
CA ARG A 329 -13.69 26.67 10.57
C ARG A 329 -14.53 25.65 9.81
N GLU A 330 -15.84 25.71 9.99
CA GLU A 330 -16.76 24.81 9.30
C GLU A 330 -16.72 25.04 7.78
N ARG A 331 -16.84 26.30 7.35
CA ARG A 331 -16.75 26.72 5.95
C ARG A 331 -15.43 26.28 5.31
N ASN A 332 -14.30 26.67 5.90
CA ASN A 332 -12.97 26.37 5.38
C ASN A 332 -12.69 24.87 5.33
N SER A 333 -13.21 24.07 6.28
CA SER A 333 -13.04 22.61 6.25
C SER A 333 -13.69 21.93 5.04
N ARG A 334 -14.71 22.56 4.45
CA ARG A 334 -15.43 22.06 3.27
C ARG A 334 -14.90 22.69 1.99
N GLU A 335 -14.71 24.01 1.98
CA GLU A 335 -14.50 24.78 0.77
C GLU A 335 -13.03 25.06 0.45
N SER A 336 -12.19 25.35 1.46
CA SER A 336 -10.78 25.71 1.24
C SER A 336 -9.95 24.50 0.82
N GLN A 337 -9.33 24.61 -0.35
CA GLN A 337 -8.42 23.59 -0.86
C GLN A 337 -7.22 23.41 0.07
N GLU A 338 -6.64 24.50 0.55
CA GLU A 338 -5.49 24.50 1.48
C GLU A 338 -5.82 23.73 2.75
N CYS A 339 -6.97 24.01 3.37
CA CYS A 339 -7.41 23.35 4.59
C CYS A 339 -7.51 21.83 4.40
N ARG A 340 -8.14 21.38 3.30
CA ARG A 340 -8.25 19.95 2.98
C ARG A 340 -6.89 19.33 2.66
N SER A 341 -6.06 20.01 1.89
CA SER A 341 -4.69 19.60 1.55
C SER A 341 -3.82 19.38 2.78
N TRP A 342 -3.76 20.31 3.72
CA TRP A 342 -2.93 20.17 4.93
C TRP A 342 -3.39 19.03 5.84
N ARG A 343 -4.72 18.83 5.95
CA ARG A 343 -5.28 17.72 6.73
C ARG A 343 -4.96 16.36 6.13
N SER A 344 -4.77 16.27 4.80
CA SER A 344 -4.42 15.02 4.12
C SER A 344 -3.02 14.48 4.47
N PHE A 345 -2.12 15.29 5.05
CA PHE A 345 -0.74 14.87 5.37
C PHE A 345 -0.60 13.97 6.61
N GLY A 346 -1.67 13.81 7.38
CA GLY A 346 -1.73 12.88 8.51
C GLY A 346 -1.19 13.42 9.84
N GLU A 347 -1.29 12.58 10.87
CA GLU A 347 -1.13 12.98 12.28
C GLU A 347 0.29 13.52 12.61
N ARG A 348 1.33 12.95 11.99
CA ARG A 348 2.72 13.41 12.20
C ARG A 348 2.93 14.85 11.76
N PHE A 349 2.40 15.19 10.59
CA PHE A 349 2.45 16.55 10.07
C PHE A 349 1.63 17.51 10.96
N ALA A 350 0.41 17.11 11.34
CA ALA A 350 -0.43 17.89 12.23
C ALA A 350 0.24 18.19 13.59
N LYS A 351 0.94 17.21 14.17
CA LYS A 351 1.74 17.41 15.40
C LYS A 351 2.94 18.33 15.17
N LEU A 352 3.60 18.24 14.01
CA LEU A 352 4.72 19.10 13.66
C LEU A 352 4.29 20.56 13.59
N VAL A 353 3.21 20.86 12.86
CA VAL A 353 2.70 22.24 12.72
C VAL A 353 2.26 22.80 14.08
N ASN A 354 1.75 21.95 14.98
CA ASN A 354 1.35 22.32 16.33
C ASN A 354 2.48 22.27 17.38
N TYR A 355 3.77 22.22 17.00
CA TYR A 355 4.88 22.01 17.94
C TYR A 355 4.97 22.98 19.15
N ARG A 356 4.39 24.19 19.05
CA ARG A 356 4.35 25.17 20.16
C ARG A 356 3.18 24.97 21.13
N ARG A 357 2.20 24.12 20.79
CA ARG A 357 0.95 23.93 21.52
C ARG A 357 0.94 22.59 22.27
N HIS A 358 0.00 22.45 23.18
CA HIS A 358 -0.24 21.17 23.87
C HIS A 358 -0.59 20.07 22.84
N GLY A 359 0.04 18.90 22.96
CA GLY A 359 -0.12 17.79 22.01
C GLY A 359 0.72 17.90 20.73
N GLY A 360 1.54 18.95 20.58
CA GLY A 360 2.49 19.12 19.47
C GLY A 360 3.74 18.24 19.54
N SER A 361 4.55 18.27 18.48
CA SER A 361 5.80 17.49 18.38
C SER A 361 6.93 18.10 19.22
N ASP A 362 7.25 17.47 20.35
CA ASP A 362 8.38 17.83 21.20
C ASP A 362 9.73 17.74 20.48
N ALA A 363 9.90 16.71 19.64
CA ALA A 363 11.12 16.51 18.86
C ALA A 363 11.34 17.68 17.89
N PHE A 364 10.30 18.09 17.16
CA PHE A 364 10.41 19.21 16.24
C PHE A 364 10.61 20.54 16.96
N ARG A 365 9.98 20.75 18.11
CA ARG A 365 10.25 21.90 18.98
C ARG A 365 11.72 21.98 19.39
N GLY A 366 12.34 20.84 19.72
CA GLY A 366 13.78 20.74 19.96
C GLY A 366 14.62 21.13 18.74
N HIS A 367 14.23 20.68 17.54
CA HIS A 367 14.89 21.06 16.29
C HIS A 367 14.83 22.57 16.03
N VAL A 368 13.66 23.20 16.18
CA VAL A 368 13.49 24.66 16.03
C VAL A 368 14.33 25.41 17.05
N THR A 369 14.38 24.95 18.30
CA THR A 369 15.19 25.57 19.35
C THR A 369 16.68 25.50 19.03
N ASN A 370 17.16 24.34 18.56
CA ASN A 370 18.56 24.16 18.20
C ASN A 370 18.95 24.97 16.95
N ALA A 371 18.07 25.02 15.94
CA ALA A 371 18.25 25.84 14.74
C ALA A 371 18.31 27.34 15.09
N ALA A 372 17.36 27.83 15.89
CA ALA A 372 17.34 29.23 16.34
C ALA A 372 18.53 29.58 17.25
N ALA A 373 19.09 28.61 17.97
CA ALA A 373 20.29 28.79 18.79
C ALA A 373 21.60 28.68 17.99
N GLY A 374 21.55 28.53 16.66
CA GLY A 374 22.74 28.45 15.80
C GLY A 374 23.52 27.14 15.91
N LYS A 375 22.92 26.07 16.46
CA LYS A 375 23.57 24.76 16.57
C LYS A 375 23.61 23.99 15.26
N VAL A 376 22.87 24.44 14.25
CA VAL A 376 22.94 23.97 12.88
C VAL A 376 23.55 25.10 12.07
N ASN A 377 24.83 24.96 11.71
CA ASN A 377 25.62 26.02 11.10
C ASN A 377 26.26 25.60 9.77
N ASP A 378 26.04 24.36 9.34
CA ASP A 378 26.53 23.83 8.07
C ASP A 378 25.48 22.93 7.39
N TRP A 379 25.74 22.60 6.13
CA TRP A 379 24.89 21.74 5.30
C TRP A 379 25.23 20.25 5.44
N SER A 380 25.98 19.83 6.48
CA SER A 380 26.39 18.43 6.65
C SER A 380 25.21 17.45 6.78
N TRP A 381 24.05 17.95 7.21
CA TRP A 381 22.80 17.19 7.28
C TRP A 381 22.16 16.94 5.90
N ALA A 382 22.47 17.76 4.89
CA ALA A 382 21.98 17.62 3.52
C ALA A 382 22.89 16.71 2.67
N ASP A 383 24.15 16.57 3.07
CA ASP A 383 25.15 15.78 2.37
C ASP A 383 24.91 14.27 2.56
N LYS A 384 24.06 13.73 1.67
CA LYS A 384 23.78 12.29 1.60
C LYS A 384 25.02 11.47 1.23
N SER A 385 26.15 12.07 0.83
CA SER A 385 27.40 11.34 0.57
C SER A 385 28.08 10.83 1.85
N LYS A 386 27.91 11.51 2.99
CA LYS A 386 28.39 11.05 4.31
C LYS A 386 27.33 10.29 5.11
N ALA A 387 26.05 10.56 4.87
CA ALA A 387 24.97 9.62 5.24
C ALA A 387 24.96 8.36 4.35
N SER A 388 25.82 8.35 3.32
CA SER A 388 26.28 7.22 2.52
C SER A 388 27.69 6.77 2.95
N GLN A 389 27.90 6.50 4.23
CA GLN A 389 28.25 5.09 4.46
C GLN A 389 27.06 4.34 3.85
N PRO A 390 27.20 3.56 2.76
CA PRO A 390 26.09 2.71 2.35
C PRO A 390 25.65 2.08 3.66
N LYS A 391 24.39 2.26 4.11
CA LYS A 391 23.84 1.45 5.21
C LYS A 391 24.25 0.06 4.82
N ARG A 392 25.34 -0.49 5.40
CA ARG A 392 26.20 -1.50 4.76
C ARG A 392 25.25 -2.43 4.08
N ALA A 393 25.02 -2.30 2.75
CA ALA A 393 23.74 -2.70 2.12
C ALA A 393 23.44 -4.03 2.74
N THR A 394 22.50 -4.13 3.72
CA THR A 394 22.54 -5.21 4.73
C THR A 394 22.66 -6.43 3.88
N LYS A 395 23.88 -7.02 3.81
CA LYS A 395 24.33 -7.76 2.61
C LYS A 395 23.12 -8.59 2.32
N ARG A 396 22.32 -8.24 1.30
CA ARG A 396 20.96 -8.79 1.23
C ARG A 396 21.34 -10.19 0.89
N GLU A 397 21.42 -11.03 1.94
CA GLU A 397 22.04 -12.35 1.86
C GLU A 397 21.32 -12.91 0.68
N VAL A 398 22.10 -13.17 -0.38
CA VAL A 398 21.55 -13.39 -1.72
C VAL A 398 20.47 -14.42 -1.48
N GLY A 399 19.22 -13.94 -1.47
CA GLY A 399 18.14 -14.70 -0.87
C GLY A 399 18.12 -15.96 -1.67
N PHE A 400 18.21 -17.11 -1.01
CA PHE A 400 18.30 -18.41 -1.65
C PHE A 400 17.48 -18.39 -2.95
N GLN A 401 18.10 -18.66 -4.10
CA GLN A 401 17.39 -18.67 -5.38
C GLN A 401 17.25 -20.12 -5.83
N LEU A 402 16.10 -20.45 -6.42
CA LEU A 402 15.96 -21.73 -7.10
C LEU A 402 16.97 -21.80 -8.26
N GLN A 403 17.64 -22.95 -8.36
CA GLN A 403 18.42 -23.30 -9.55
C GLN A 403 17.49 -23.34 -10.77
N VAL A 404 18.06 -23.07 -11.93
CA VAL A 404 17.33 -23.05 -13.21
C VAL A 404 18.05 -24.01 -14.15
N ALA A 405 17.29 -24.71 -14.99
CA ALA A 405 17.86 -25.58 -16.01
C ALA A 405 18.61 -24.75 -17.07
N ASP A 406 19.85 -25.13 -17.37
CA ASP A 406 20.65 -24.52 -18.44
C ASP A 406 20.20 -24.97 -19.84
N SER A 407 19.43 -26.05 -19.92
CA SER A 407 18.88 -26.61 -21.16
C SER A 407 17.49 -27.19 -20.92
N PHE A 408 16.57 -26.99 -21.86
CA PHE A 408 15.20 -27.50 -21.75
C PHE A 408 15.01 -28.78 -22.56
N VAL A 409 14.65 -29.87 -21.88
CA VAL A 409 14.29 -31.14 -22.53
C VAL A 409 12.78 -31.35 -22.43
N ARG A 410 12.17 -31.73 -23.55
CA ARG A 410 10.82 -32.29 -23.61
C ARG A 410 10.87 -33.74 -24.12
N GLN A 411 10.33 -34.67 -23.36
CA GLN A 411 10.21 -36.09 -23.71
C GLN A 411 8.77 -36.55 -23.50
N GLY A 412 8.24 -37.31 -24.46
CA GLY A 412 6.84 -37.74 -24.44
C GLY A 412 5.86 -36.58 -24.72
N GLY A 413 4.62 -36.74 -24.28
CA GLY A 413 3.53 -35.81 -24.56
C GLY A 413 3.01 -35.90 -26.00
N ARG A 414 1.84 -35.32 -26.22
CA ARG A 414 1.24 -35.23 -27.57
C ARG A 414 1.99 -34.22 -28.43
N GLU A 415 2.05 -34.47 -29.74
CA GLU A 415 2.63 -33.51 -30.69
C GLU A 415 1.75 -32.26 -30.79
N ILE A 416 2.40 -31.10 -30.78
CA ILE A 416 1.77 -29.80 -30.88
C ILE A 416 2.56 -28.93 -31.84
N SER A 417 1.87 -28.28 -32.76
CA SER A 417 2.43 -27.23 -33.60
C SER A 417 1.62 -25.98 -33.36
N VAL A 418 2.30 -24.91 -32.95
CA VAL A 418 1.74 -23.56 -32.81
C VAL A 418 2.70 -22.63 -33.52
N GLY A 419 2.26 -22.09 -34.65
CA GLY A 419 3.10 -21.31 -35.56
C GLY A 419 3.12 -19.81 -35.25
N SER A 420 2.22 -19.30 -34.41
CA SER A 420 2.09 -17.86 -34.16
C SER A 420 1.64 -17.54 -32.73
N THR A 421 1.88 -16.31 -32.28
CA THR A 421 1.33 -15.77 -31.01
C THR A 421 -0.20 -15.76 -31.01
N ALA A 422 -0.83 -15.50 -32.16
CA ALA A 422 -2.30 -15.56 -32.32
C ALA A 422 -2.84 -16.97 -32.12
N GLU A 423 -2.18 -17.98 -32.70
CA GLU A 423 -2.55 -19.38 -32.51
C GLU A 423 -2.31 -19.83 -31.07
N LEU A 424 -1.24 -19.35 -30.40
CA LEU A 424 -1.04 -19.61 -28.97
C LEU A 424 -2.17 -19.01 -28.13
N LYS A 425 -2.55 -17.75 -28.39
CA LYS A 425 -3.65 -17.07 -27.72
C LYS A 425 -4.95 -17.86 -27.82
N GLU A 426 -5.34 -18.20 -29.05
CA GLU A 426 -6.59 -18.92 -29.33
C GLU A 426 -6.58 -20.31 -28.69
N ARG A 427 -5.49 -21.06 -28.88
CA ARG A 427 -5.41 -22.46 -28.45
C ARG A 427 -5.42 -22.62 -26.93
N MET A 428 -4.77 -21.70 -26.21
CA MET A 428 -4.68 -21.74 -24.74
C MET A 428 -5.77 -20.90 -24.07
N GLY A 429 -6.58 -20.15 -24.82
CA GLY A 429 -7.65 -19.29 -24.31
C GLY A 429 -7.16 -18.05 -23.57
N PHE A 430 -5.98 -17.52 -23.92
CA PHE A 430 -5.41 -16.32 -23.30
C PHE A 430 -6.15 -15.04 -23.72
N ARG A 431 -6.09 -14.01 -22.85
CA ARG A 431 -6.54 -12.65 -23.19
C ARG A 431 -5.70 -12.08 -24.34
N GLU A 432 -4.39 -12.05 -24.14
CA GLU A 432 -3.41 -11.57 -25.10
C GLU A 432 -2.05 -12.26 -24.87
N VAL A 433 -1.25 -12.30 -25.92
CA VAL A 433 0.14 -12.74 -25.91
C VAL A 433 1.03 -11.58 -26.37
N GLN A 434 1.96 -11.16 -25.52
CA GLN A 434 2.88 -10.06 -25.78
C GLN A 434 4.34 -10.52 -25.80
N SER A 435 5.12 -9.90 -26.67
CA SER A 435 6.56 -10.11 -26.85
C SER A 435 7.29 -8.79 -26.57
N GLY A 436 8.38 -8.83 -25.77
CA GLY A 436 9.18 -7.64 -25.52
C GLY A 436 9.92 -7.16 -26.77
N ASN A 437 10.31 -5.87 -26.83
CA ASN A 437 11.02 -5.29 -27.98
C ASN A 437 12.30 -6.04 -28.39
N TRP A 438 12.92 -6.79 -27.48
CA TRP A 438 14.10 -7.61 -27.77
C TRP A 438 13.79 -8.78 -28.71
N VAL A 439 12.54 -9.26 -28.73
CA VAL A 439 12.06 -10.35 -29.59
C VAL A 439 12.08 -9.94 -31.07
N LEU A 440 11.95 -8.64 -31.36
CA LEU A 440 12.09 -8.09 -32.71
C LEU A 440 13.52 -8.20 -33.24
N ASN A 441 14.52 -8.24 -32.35
CA ASN A 441 15.94 -8.37 -32.69
C ASN A 441 16.43 -9.82 -32.69
N ASP A 442 15.58 -10.79 -32.29
CA ASP A 442 15.93 -12.20 -32.13
C ASP A 442 14.72 -13.12 -32.44
N PRO A 443 14.41 -13.32 -33.73
CA PRO A 443 13.17 -13.99 -34.17
C PRO A 443 13.08 -15.47 -33.74
N ASN A 444 14.24 -16.12 -33.60
CA ASN A 444 14.32 -17.52 -33.16
C ASN A 444 13.86 -17.66 -31.70
N SER A 445 14.16 -16.67 -30.85
CA SER A 445 13.73 -16.69 -29.46
C SER A 445 12.21 -16.45 -29.31
N ALA A 446 11.60 -15.63 -30.18
CA ALA A 446 10.15 -15.45 -30.25
C ALA A 446 9.44 -16.79 -30.45
N ARG A 447 9.88 -17.46 -31.52
CA ARG A 447 9.39 -18.77 -31.95
C ARG A 447 9.58 -19.80 -30.84
N PHE A 448 10.78 -19.85 -30.27
CA PHE A 448 11.10 -20.75 -29.18
C PHE A 448 10.13 -20.60 -28.01
N HIS A 449 9.91 -19.39 -27.48
CA HIS A 449 9.00 -19.20 -26.36
C HIS A 449 7.55 -19.57 -26.68
N VAL A 450 7.08 -19.25 -27.90
CA VAL A 450 5.72 -19.60 -28.32
C VAL A 450 5.55 -21.12 -28.41
N GLU A 451 6.48 -21.82 -29.07
CA GLU A 451 6.44 -23.28 -29.23
C GLU A 451 6.60 -24.00 -27.88
N GLN A 452 7.55 -23.56 -27.03
CA GLN A 452 7.79 -24.18 -25.73
C GLN A 452 6.65 -23.91 -24.74
N THR A 453 6.08 -22.70 -24.74
CA THR A 453 4.89 -22.39 -23.92
C THR A 453 3.70 -23.23 -24.36
N ALA A 454 3.48 -23.38 -25.67
CA ALA A 454 2.42 -24.24 -26.19
C ALA A 454 2.59 -25.70 -25.74
N ALA A 455 3.80 -26.24 -25.88
CA ALA A 455 4.12 -27.61 -25.47
C ALA A 455 3.95 -27.82 -23.96
N ALA A 456 4.45 -26.90 -23.13
CA ALA A 456 4.32 -26.95 -21.68
C ALA A 456 2.87 -26.82 -21.20
N MET A 457 2.08 -25.92 -21.79
CA MET A 457 0.66 -25.77 -21.48
C MET A 457 -0.12 -27.05 -21.80
N VAL A 458 0.12 -27.66 -22.96
CA VAL A 458 -0.58 -28.89 -23.36
C VAL A 458 -0.20 -30.07 -22.47
N ASP A 459 1.08 -30.25 -22.15
CA ASP A 459 1.51 -31.32 -21.25
C ASP A 459 0.90 -31.14 -19.84
N MET A 460 0.76 -29.90 -19.39
CA MET A 460 0.06 -29.60 -18.13
C MET A 460 -1.44 -29.87 -18.24
N ALA A 461 -2.10 -29.51 -19.34
CA ALA A 461 -3.50 -29.83 -19.56
C ALA A 461 -3.75 -31.35 -19.50
N ASP A 462 -2.87 -32.14 -20.11
CA ASP A 462 -2.89 -33.61 -20.06
C ASP A 462 -2.65 -34.15 -18.64
N VAL A 463 -1.74 -33.55 -17.87
CA VAL A 463 -1.50 -33.92 -16.47
C VAL A 463 -2.72 -33.64 -15.59
N LEU A 464 -3.36 -32.48 -15.76
CA LEU A 464 -4.52 -32.04 -14.98
C LEU A 464 -5.85 -32.67 -15.45
N GLY A 465 -5.88 -33.22 -16.66
CA GLY A 465 -7.08 -33.78 -17.28
C GLY A 465 -8.10 -32.71 -17.64
N ILE A 466 -7.65 -31.55 -18.11
CA ILE A 466 -8.49 -30.44 -18.58
C ILE A 466 -8.20 -30.11 -20.05
N ASN A 467 -9.08 -29.38 -20.71
CA ASN A 467 -8.81 -28.88 -22.07
C ASN A 467 -7.75 -27.75 -22.02
N GLU A 468 -6.82 -27.72 -22.97
CA GLU A 468 -5.76 -26.71 -23.01
C GLU A 468 -6.27 -25.26 -23.08
N HIS A 469 -7.45 -25.04 -23.69
CA HIS A 469 -8.12 -23.73 -23.75
C HIS A 469 -8.53 -23.19 -22.37
N HIS A 470 -8.66 -24.05 -21.36
CA HIS A 470 -9.04 -23.64 -20.01
C HIS A 470 -7.88 -22.99 -19.23
N LEU A 471 -6.63 -23.19 -19.66
CA LEU A 471 -5.45 -22.65 -18.97
C LEU A 471 -5.36 -21.12 -19.06
N GLY A 472 -5.98 -20.49 -20.06
CA GLY A 472 -6.14 -19.04 -20.14
C GLY A 472 -7.30 -18.47 -19.30
N LEU A 473 -8.00 -19.31 -18.53
CA LEU A 473 -9.05 -18.94 -17.58
C LEU A 473 -10.20 -18.14 -18.19
N GLY A 474 -10.60 -18.52 -19.41
CA GLY A 474 -11.64 -17.84 -20.17
C GLY A 474 -11.25 -16.42 -20.56
N GLY A 475 -10.00 -16.19 -20.98
CA GLY A 475 -9.49 -14.88 -21.36
C GLY A 475 -9.10 -13.98 -20.18
N ARG A 476 -9.00 -14.51 -18.95
CA ARG A 476 -8.63 -13.72 -17.76
C ARG A 476 -7.14 -13.67 -17.50
N LEU A 477 -6.38 -14.55 -18.14
CA LEU A 477 -4.94 -14.64 -18.06
C LEU A 477 -4.31 -14.19 -19.38
N ALA A 478 -3.28 -13.36 -19.31
CA ALA A 478 -2.43 -12.99 -20.44
C ALA A 478 -1.02 -13.55 -20.27
N MET A 479 -0.29 -13.66 -21.38
CA MET A 479 1.09 -14.15 -21.42
C MET A 479 2.01 -13.06 -21.98
N ALA A 480 3.17 -12.88 -21.36
CA ALA A 480 4.19 -11.94 -21.80
C ALA A 480 5.58 -12.60 -21.85
N PHE A 481 6.33 -12.35 -22.92
CA PHE A 481 7.70 -12.84 -23.13
C PHE A 481 8.69 -11.68 -23.04
N GLY A 482 9.22 -11.43 -21.85
CA GLY A 482 10.24 -10.42 -21.58
C GLY A 482 9.81 -8.98 -21.91
N ALA A 483 8.51 -8.71 -21.93
CA ALA A 483 7.94 -7.38 -22.19
C ALA A 483 7.86 -6.52 -20.91
N ARG A 484 7.85 -7.15 -19.72
CA ARG A 484 7.47 -6.48 -18.45
C ARG A 484 8.61 -6.41 -17.40
N GLY A 485 9.83 -6.80 -17.77
CA GLY A 485 10.97 -6.85 -16.86
C GLY A 485 11.82 -5.57 -16.84
N ARG A 486 12.28 -5.14 -15.65
CA ARG A 486 13.42 -4.22 -15.48
C ARG A 486 14.69 -5.07 -15.57
N GLY A 487 15.39 -5.10 -16.71
CA GLY A 487 16.62 -5.90 -16.86
C GLY A 487 17.64 -5.68 -15.72
N GLY A 488 18.39 -6.72 -15.32
CA GLY A 488 19.40 -6.63 -14.27
C GLY A 488 19.86 -7.99 -13.72
N LYS A 489 20.98 -8.01 -12.97
CA LYS A 489 21.61 -9.23 -12.42
C LYS A 489 20.76 -10.00 -11.37
N ASN A 490 19.64 -9.43 -10.92
CA ASN A 490 18.75 -10.00 -9.89
C ASN A 490 17.26 -9.92 -10.29
N ALA A 491 16.93 -9.76 -11.57
CA ALA A 491 15.53 -9.72 -12.01
C ALA A 491 14.89 -11.10 -11.87
N ALA A 492 13.65 -11.16 -11.38
CA ALA A 492 12.85 -12.40 -11.34
C ALA A 492 12.76 -12.97 -12.77
N ARG A 493 13.01 -14.27 -12.92
CA ARG A 493 13.14 -14.90 -14.25
C ARG A 493 11.79 -15.32 -14.85
N ALA A 494 10.78 -15.48 -14.01
CA ALA A 494 9.37 -15.51 -14.34
C ALA A 494 8.62 -14.86 -13.18
N HIS A 495 7.46 -14.26 -13.44
CA HIS A 495 6.57 -13.76 -12.38
C HIS A 495 5.13 -13.59 -12.89
N TYR A 496 4.16 -13.90 -12.03
CA TYR A 496 2.76 -13.55 -12.19
C TYR A 496 2.47 -12.15 -11.64
N GLU A 497 1.78 -11.32 -12.44
CA GLU A 497 1.31 -10.00 -12.04
C GLU A 497 -0.20 -10.07 -11.72
N PRO A 498 -0.61 -10.08 -10.44
CA PRO A 498 -2.03 -10.27 -10.05
C PRO A 498 -2.94 -9.10 -10.45
N VAL A 499 -2.37 -7.91 -10.70
CA VAL A 499 -3.15 -6.73 -11.12
C VAL A 499 -3.57 -6.84 -12.58
N GLN A 500 -2.62 -7.01 -13.50
CA GLN A 500 -2.93 -7.20 -14.92
C GLN A 500 -3.35 -8.63 -15.25
N ARG A 501 -3.17 -9.58 -14.32
CA ARG A 501 -3.35 -11.02 -14.51
C ARG A 501 -2.54 -11.51 -15.72
N VAL A 502 -1.24 -11.27 -15.65
CA VAL A 502 -0.27 -11.60 -16.72
C VAL A 502 0.82 -12.50 -16.13
N ILE A 503 1.16 -13.58 -16.81
CA ILE A 503 2.41 -14.31 -16.56
C ILE A 503 3.48 -13.72 -17.47
N ASN A 504 4.61 -13.29 -16.89
CA ASN A 504 5.74 -12.77 -17.64
C ASN A 504 6.95 -13.72 -17.50
N LEU A 505 7.40 -14.30 -18.61
CA LEU A 505 8.61 -15.12 -18.69
C LEU A 505 9.78 -14.29 -19.22
N THR A 506 10.96 -14.36 -18.61
CA THR A 506 12.16 -13.64 -19.10
C THR A 506 12.93 -14.44 -20.17
N LYS A 507 13.69 -13.71 -21.00
CA LYS A 507 14.36 -14.17 -22.23
C LYS A 507 14.97 -15.59 -22.21
N MET A 508 15.91 -15.92 -21.32
CA MET A 508 16.53 -17.26 -21.31
C MET A 508 16.43 -17.98 -19.97
N GLY A 509 15.69 -17.42 -19.00
CA GLY A 509 15.71 -17.88 -17.61
C GLY A 509 14.37 -18.32 -17.04
N GLY A 510 13.27 -18.13 -17.77
CA GLY A 510 11.91 -18.41 -17.28
C GLY A 510 11.38 -19.82 -17.56
N GLY A 511 11.99 -20.57 -18.50
CA GLY A 511 11.66 -21.98 -18.70
C GLY A 511 11.98 -22.76 -17.43
N GLY A 512 11.04 -23.56 -16.95
CA GLY A 512 11.14 -24.31 -15.68
C GLY A 512 10.34 -23.71 -14.53
N ALA A 513 9.78 -22.51 -14.70
CA ALA A 513 8.90 -21.87 -13.72
C ALA A 513 7.47 -21.62 -14.25
N LEU A 514 7.14 -22.04 -15.47
CA LEU A 514 5.81 -21.77 -16.03
C LEU A 514 4.68 -22.39 -15.21
N GLY A 515 4.87 -23.62 -14.71
CA GLY A 515 3.90 -24.27 -13.81
C GLY A 515 3.73 -23.51 -12.49
N HIS A 516 4.81 -22.93 -11.96
CA HIS A 516 4.80 -22.11 -10.74
C HIS A 516 3.91 -20.88 -10.93
N GLU A 517 4.18 -20.10 -11.97
CA GLU A 517 3.42 -18.88 -12.25
C GLU A 517 1.97 -19.16 -12.63
N LEU A 518 1.71 -20.30 -13.29
CA LEU A 518 0.33 -20.68 -13.58
C LEU A 518 -0.44 -21.01 -12.30
N LEU A 519 0.17 -21.68 -11.31
CA LEU A 519 -0.54 -21.89 -10.05
C LEU A 519 -0.84 -20.57 -9.36
N HIS A 520 0.10 -19.62 -9.31
CA HIS A 520 -0.18 -18.28 -8.78
C HIS A 520 -1.37 -17.62 -9.48
N ALA A 521 -1.45 -17.74 -10.81
CA ALA A 521 -2.57 -17.23 -11.58
C ALA A 521 -3.89 -17.94 -11.25
N LEU A 522 -3.90 -19.28 -11.19
CA LEU A 522 -5.06 -20.07 -10.83
C LEU A 522 -5.56 -19.71 -9.42
N ASP A 523 -4.66 -19.70 -8.46
CA ASP A 523 -4.92 -19.48 -7.05
C ASP A 523 -5.46 -18.07 -6.77
N ASN A 524 -5.00 -17.06 -7.52
CA ASN A 524 -5.52 -15.69 -7.45
C ASN A 524 -6.85 -15.49 -8.19
N ILE A 525 -7.05 -16.15 -9.33
CA ILE A 525 -8.19 -15.90 -10.22
C ILE A 525 -9.42 -16.72 -9.83
N ILE A 526 -9.26 -17.96 -9.34
CA ILE A 526 -10.37 -18.86 -9.01
C ILE A 526 -11.40 -18.24 -8.04
N PRO A 527 -11.02 -17.54 -6.94
CA PRO A 527 -12.00 -16.86 -6.09
C PRO A 527 -12.92 -15.90 -6.87
N SER A 528 -12.33 -15.07 -7.74
CA SER A 528 -13.10 -14.13 -8.56
C SER A 528 -14.01 -14.81 -9.58
N LEU A 529 -13.59 -15.98 -10.09
CA LEU A 529 -14.38 -16.79 -11.01
C LEU A 529 -15.60 -17.39 -10.33
N VAL A 530 -15.41 -17.94 -9.13
CA VAL A 530 -16.45 -18.67 -8.40
C VAL A 530 -17.47 -17.71 -7.79
N ASN A 531 -17.01 -16.56 -7.28
CA ASN A 531 -17.90 -15.55 -6.70
C ASN A 531 -18.54 -14.61 -7.72
N GLU A 532 -18.11 -14.67 -8.98
CA GLU A 532 -18.49 -13.73 -10.05
C GLU A 532 -18.29 -12.25 -9.66
N THR A 533 -17.23 -11.95 -8.91
CA THR A 533 -16.88 -10.59 -8.46
C THR A 533 -15.40 -10.30 -8.66
N PRO A 534 -14.99 -9.03 -8.86
CA PRO A 534 -13.58 -8.67 -9.02
C PRO A 534 -12.77 -8.95 -7.74
N GLY A 535 -11.80 -9.87 -7.83
CA GLY A 535 -10.88 -10.17 -6.72
C GLY A 535 -9.79 -9.11 -6.50
N GLY A 536 -9.16 -9.16 -5.32
CA GLY A 536 -8.01 -8.37 -4.91
C GLY A 536 -6.66 -8.96 -5.34
N LYS A 537 -5.60 -8.13 -5.37
CA LYS A 537 -4.25 -8.56 -5.77
C LYS A 537 -3.56 -9.53 -4.81
N GLY A 538 -4.04 -9.62 -3.57
CA GLY A 538 -3.53 -10.50 -2.52
C GLY A 538 -4.53 -11.59 -2.13
N GLU A 539 -5.57 -11.80 -2.93
CA GLU A 539 -6.60 -12.80 -2.68
C GLU A 539 -6.20 -14.10 -3.36
N PHE A 540 -5.57 -15.00 -2.60
CA PHE A 540 -5.14 -16.32 -3.04
C PHE A 540 -5.94 -17.38 -2.26
N ALA A 541 -6.59 -18.32 -2.95
CA ALA A 541 -7.46 -19.32 -2.33
C ALA A 541 -6.69 -20.29 -1.42
N SER A 542 -5.45 -20.64 -1.76
CA SER A 542 -4.58 -21.50 -0.96
C SER A 542 -4.22 -20.83 0.36
N ALA A 543 -3.99 -19.51 0.36
CA ALA A 543 -3.69 -18.73 1.57
C ALA A 543 -4.95 -18.50 2.41
N ASN A 544 -6.07 -18.15 1.76
CA ASN A 544 -7.36 -17.93 2.41
C ASN A 544 -8.51 -18.66 1.69
N PRO A 545 -8.82 -19.91 2.08
CA PRO A 545 -9.94 -20.66 1.50
C PRO A 545 -11.30 -19.99 1.70
N GLU A 546 -11.47 -19.12 2.71
CA GLU A 546 -12.73 -18.43 2.99
C GLU A 546 -13.14 -17.44 1.89
N LEU A 547 -12.23 -17.10 0.97
CA LEU A 547 -12.53 -16.33 -0.22
C LEU A 547 -13.53 -17.05 -1.15
N LEU A 548 -13.64 -18.37 -1.07
CA LEU A 548 -14.58 -19.18 -1.84
C LEU A 548 -15.87 -19.38 -1.06
N PRO A 549 -17.05 -19.57 -1.67
CA PRO A 549 -18.28 -19.88 -0.94
C PRO A 549 -18.20 -21.23 -0.23
N GLU A 550 -19.05 -21.47 0.77
CA GLU A 550 -19.14 -22.78 1.43
C GLU A 550 -19.47 -23.87 0.41
N GLY A 551 -18.67 -24.93 0.39
CA GLY A 551 -18.85 -26.04 -0.52
C GLY A 551 -17.56 -26.80 -0.84
N PRO A 552 -17.63 -27.78 -1.75
CA PRO A 552 -16.54 -28.72 -2.03
C PRO A 552 -15.22 -28.05 -2.41
N LEU A 553 -15.28 -26.93 -3.15
CA LEU A 553 -14.08 -26.25 -3.60
C LEU A 553 -13.35 -25.52 -2.46
N ARG A 554 -14.09 -24.90 -1.54
CA ARG A 554 -13.51 -24.32 -0.31
C ARG A 554 -12.84 -25.42 0.53
N ASP A 555 -13.51 -26.57 0.66
CA ASP A 555 -12.99 -27.71 1.43
C ASP A 555 -11.71 -28.29 0.81
N ALA A 556 -11.65 -28.36 -0.53
CA ALA A 556 -10.47 -28.81 -1.26
C ALA A 556 -9.27 -27.86 -1.08
N PHE A 557 -9.47 -26.53 -1.21
CA PHE A 557 -8.41 -25.56 -0.92
C PHE A 557 -7.99 -25.58 0.55
N ALA A 558 -8.93 -25.75 1.48
CA ALA A 558 -8.62 -25.92 2.89
C ALA A 558 -7.80 -27.20 3.16
N ALA A 559 -8.13 -28.31 2.50
CA ALA A 559 -7.36 -29.55 2.58
C ALA A 559 -5.95 -29.38 1.99
N PHE A 560 -5.82 -28.70 0.85
CA PHE A 560 -4.53 -28.39 0.25
C PHE A 560 -3.68 -27.51 1.18
N ARG A 561 -4.25 -26.44 1.73
CA ARG A 561 -3.57 -25.59 2.74
C ARG A 561 -3.13 -26.41 3.96
N ARG A 562 -3.96 -27.30 4.47
CA ARG A 562 -3.58 -28.19 5.58
C ARG A 562 -2.44 -29.11 5.21
N ALA A 563 -2.47 -29.73 4.02
CA ALA A 563 -1.38 -30.59 3.54
C ALA A 563 -0.06 -29.84 3.42
N LEU A 564 -0.08 -28.57 3.01
CA LEU A 564 1.10 -27.71 2.93
C LEU A 564 1.66 -27.32 4.30
N THR A 565 0.80 -27.08 5.30
CA THR A 565 1.18 -26.36 6.53
C THR A 565 1.16 -27.19 7.81
N GLN A 566 0.32 -28.21 7.91
CA GLN A 566 0.14 -29.01 9.12
C GLN A 566 1.05 -30.24 9.14
N GLY A 567 1.59 -30.55 10.31
CA GLY A 567 2.47 -31.69 10.55
C GLY A 567 2.79 -31.82 12.03
N ASP A 568 3.79 -32.63 12.35
CA ASP A 568 4.22 -32.98 13.72
C ASP A 568 5.49 -32.24 14.16
N LYS A 569 5.99 -31.28 13.35
CA LYS A 569 7.26 -30.61 13.60
C LYS A 569 7.04 -29.25 14.26
N PRO A 570 7.66 -28.97 15.41
CA PRO A 570 7.56 -27.64 15.99
C PRO A 570 8.23 -26.61 15.08
N LEU A 571 7.53 -25.52 14.80
CA LEU A 571 8.05 -24.38 14.06
C LEU A 571 9.16 -23.69 14.87
N LEU A 572 10.21 -23.24 14.18
CA LEU A 572 11.34 -22.56 14.80
C LEU A 572 11.00 -21.10 15.08
N GLU A 573 11.37 -20.63 16.25
CA GLU A 573 11.25 -19.24 16.66
C GLU A 573 12.63 -18.66 16.92
N ILE A 574 12.98 -17.59 16.20
CA ILE A 574 14.23 -16.86 16.44
C ILE A 574 13.99 -15.78 17.49
N ILE A 575 14.56 -15.98 18.67
CA ILE A 575 14.51 -15.02 19.76
C ILE A 575 15.80 -14.21 19.75
N LYS A 576 15.66 -12.90 19.51
CA LYS A 576 16.79 -11.96 19.55
C LYS A 576 17.11 -11.55 20.98
N LEU A 577 18.36 -11.72 21.37
CA LEU A 577 18.87 -11.35 22.68
C LEU A 577 19.60 -10.00 22.61
N LYS A 578 19.59 -9.26 23.72
CA LYS A 578 20.33 -7.99 23.85
C LYS A 578 21.57 -8.20 24.71
N PRO A 579 22.64 -7.41 24.50
CA PRO A 579 23.77 -7.39 25.41
C PRO A 579 23.32 -7.15 26.86
N GLY A 580 23.73 -8.04 27.77
CA GLY A 580 23.37 -8.00 29.19
C GLY A 580 22.10 -8.78 29.57
N ASP A 581 21.40 -9.40 28.61
CA ASP A 581 20.18 -10.16 28.88
C ASP A 581 20.40 -11.38 29.77
N GLY A 582 21.52 -12.09 29.65
CA GLY A 582 21.80 -13.23 30.54
C GLY A 582 22.03 -12.81 31.99
N ASN A 583 22.68 -11.67 32.23
CA ASN A 583 22.80 -11.11 33.58
C ASN A 583 21.44 -10.66 34.14
N LEU A 584 20.61 -10.04 33.30
CA LEU A 584 19.25 -9.67 33.67
C LEU A 584 18.38 -10.90 33.95
N ALA A 585 18.55 -11.97 33.17
CA ALA A 585 17.87 -13.24 33.34
C ALA A 585 18.24 -13.88 34.67
N ARG A 586 19.54 -14.06 34.96
CA ARG A 586 20.03 -14.56 36.26
C ARG A 586 19.51 -13.73 37.43
N HIS A 587 19.58 -12.40 37.33
CA HIS A 587 19.06 -11.52 38.39
C HIS A 587 17.55 -11.71 38.65
N ASN A 588 16.74 -11.83 37.58
CA ASN A 588 15.29 -11.94 37.72
C ASN A 588 14.81 -13.37 38.04
N ILE A 589 15.56 -14.39 37.64
CA ILE A 589 15.19 -15.80 37.79
C ILE A 589 15.77 -16.37 39.08
N ASP A 590 17.06 -16.17 39.36
CA ASP A 590 17.71 -16.71 40.57
C ASP A 590 17.41 -15.85 41.80
N GLY A 591 17.24 -14.53 41.61
CA GLY A 591 16.98 -13.58 42.69
C GLY A 591 15.54 -13.57 43.22
N ARG A 592 14.59 -14.21 42.53
CA ARG A 592 13.15 -14.20 42.89
C ARG A 592 12.65 -15.58 43.29
N ARG A 593 12.92 -16.00 44.53
CA ARG A 593 12.34 -17.23 45.09
C ARG A 593 10.81 -17.10 45.24
N GLY A 594 10.06 -18.10 44.77
CA GLY A 594 8.59 -18.17 44.88
C GLY A 594 7.81 -17.48 43.75
N SER A 595 8.49 -17.08 42.67
CA SER A 595 7.82 -16.57 41.47
C SER A 595 7.50 -17.74 40.53
N ARG A 596 6.20 -18.00 40.30
CA ARG A 596 5.73 -19.07 39.41
C ARG A 596 6.43 -19.12 38.05
N VAL A 597 6.74 -17.97 37.46
CA VAL A 597 7.42 -17.89 36.15
C VAL A 597 8.92 -18.20 36.28
N ALA A 598 9.60 -17.64 37.28
CA ALA A 598 11.02 -17.90 37.51
C ALA A 598 11.28 -19.38 37.91
N ASP A 599 10.40 -19.94 38.73
CA ASP A 599 10.46 -21.34 39.16
C ASP A 599 10.31 -22.27 37.95
N ALA A 600 9.31 -22.01 37.09
CA ALA A 600 9.10 -22.78 35.86
C ALA A 600 10.29 -22.68 34.88
N ILE A 601 10.92 -21.51 34.74
CA ILE A 601 12.11 -21.37 33.89
C ILE A 601 13.29 -22.18 34.44
N ARG A 602 13.51 -22.21 35.76
CA ARG A 602 14.60 -22.99 36.38
C ARG A 602 14.39 -24.50 36.27
N GLU A 603 13.14 -24.94 36.39
CA GLU A 603 12.78 -26.36 36.36
C GLU A 603 12.73 -26.96 34.95
N ALA A 604 12.59 -26.12 33.92
CA ALA A 604 12.42 -26.58 32.53
C ALA A 604 13.64 -27.30 31.93
N GLY A 605 14.83 -27.14 32.48
CA GLY A 605 16.05 -27.85 32.04
C GLY A 605 16.66 -27.40 30.70
N ASN A 606 15.88 -26.78 29.81
CA ASN A 606 16.36 -26.17 28.56
C ASN A 606 15.51 -24.95 28.15
N ALA A 607 16.02 -24.19 27.17
CA ALA A 607 15.40 -22.95 26.68
C ALA A 607 14.01 -23.16 26.05
N THR A 608 13.83 -24.22 25.26
CA THR A 608 12.56 -24.54 24.58
C THR A 608 11.45 -24.79 25.59
N ASP A 609 11.70 -25.67 26.56
CA ASP A 609 10.73 -26.00 27.60
C ASP A 609 10.46 -24.81 28.52
N ALA A 610 11.48 -23.97 28.79
CA ALA A 610 11.31 -22.77 29.58
C ALA A 610 10.38 -21.76 28.90
N VAL A 611 10.55 -21.52 27.60
CA VAL A 611 9.68 -20.63 26.82
C VAL A 611 8.25 -21.19 26.74
N LYS A 612 8.08 -22.50 26.53
CA LYS A 612 6.77 -23.16 26.56
C LYS A 612 6.10 -23.01 27.93
N ALA A 613 6.84 -23.20 29.01
CA ALA A 613 6.33 -23.06 30.37
C ALA A 613 5.91 -21.62 30.69
N VAL A 614 6.69 -20.62 30.27
CA VAL A 614 6.32 -19.20 30.38
C VAL A 614 4.96 -18.95 29.71
N ARG A 615 4.80 -19.39 28.45
CA ARG A 615 3.55 -19.20 27.71
C ARG A 615 2.37 -19.91 28.36
N ALA A 616 2.55 -21.15 28.81
CA ALA A 616 1.52 -21.91 29.51
C ALA A 616 1.01 -21.20 30.78
N ILE A 617 1.86 -20.46 31.49
CA ILE A 617 1.45 -19.67 32.67
C ILE A 617 0.55 -18.50 32.29
N TYR A 618 0.79 -17.85 31.16
CA TYR A 618 0.03 -16.68 30.72
C TYR A 618 -1.21 -17.03 29.88
N GLY A 619 -1.25 -18.20 29.25
CA GLY A 619 -2.36 -18.66 28.41
C GLY A 619 -2.64 -17.74 27.21
N ASP A 620 -3.90 -17.68 26.77
CA ASP A 620 -4.34 -16.95 25.57
C ASP A 620 -4.58 -15.45 25.80
N ARG A 621 -3.87 -14.81 26.73
CA ARG A 621 -4.06 -13.38 27.04
C ARG A 621 -3.60 -12.49 25.88
N THR A 622 -4.51 -11.68 25.35
CA THR A 622 -4.27 -10.85 24.17
C THR A 622 -4.08 -9.36 24.46
N ASP A 623 -4.20 -8.90 25.72
CA ASP A 623 -4.04 -7.49 26.05
C ASP A 623 -2.58 -7.01 25.89
N LYS A 624 -2.41 -5.71 25.57
CA LYS A 624 -1.10 -5.11 25.27
C LYS A 624 -0.07 -5.29 26.39
N ARG A 625 -0.51 -5.26 27.65
CA ARG A 625 0.38 -5.37 28.82
C ARG A 625 0.84 -6.81 28.99
N SER A 626 -0.06 -7.78 28.88
CA SER A 626 0.28 -9.21 28.92
C SER A 626 1.22 -9.60 27.77
N ARG A 627 0.94 -9.17 26.54
CA ARG A 627 1.83 -9.44 25.38
C ARG A 627 3.26 -8.96 25.60
N LYS A 628 3.42 -7.73 26.11
CA LYS A 628 4.75 -7.20 26.45
C LYS A 628 5.43 -8.03 27.53
N THR A 629 4.68 -8.38 28.58
CA THR A 629 5.20 -9.16 29.72
C THR A 629 5.65 -10.56 29.28
N ILE A 630 4.85 -11.24 28.44
CA ILE A 630 5.19 -12.54 27.86
C ILE A 630 6.46 -12.43 27.03
N ALA A 631 6.55 -11.44 26.13
CA ALA A 631 7.74 -11.23 25.29
C ALA A 631 9.00 -10.98 26.12
N ASP A 632 8.90 -10.18 27.19
CA ASP A 632 10.02 -9.92 28.09
C ASP A 632 10.46 -11.21 28.80
N TRP A 633 9.53 -12.02 29.32
CA TRP A 633 9.87 -13.30 29.97
C TRP A 633 10.39 -14.37 29.01
N VAL A 634 9.85 -14.47 27.80
CA VAL A 634 10.34 -15.39 26.76
C VAL A 634 11.79 -15.06 26.40
N ARG A 635 12.11 -13.77 26.24
CA ARG A 635 13.48 -13.32 26.00
C ARG A 635 14.42 -13.65 27.16
N LEU A 636 13.97 -13.44 28.41
CA LEU A 636 14.77 -13.78 29.59
C LEU A 636 14.94 -15.29 29.76
N ALA A 637 13.92 -16.10 29.45
CA ALA A 637 13.99 -17.55 29.48
C ALA A 637 15.03 -18.07 28.48
N ALA A 638 15.02 -17.57 27.24
CA ALA A 638 16.04 -17.91 26.25
C ALA A 638 17.44 -17.48 26.70
N ALA A 639 17.60 -16.24 27.16
CA ALA A 639 18.89 -15.70 27.62
C ALA A 639 19.45 -16.42 28.87
N TYR A 640 18.59 -17.02 29.69
CA TYR A 640 19.02 -17.77 30.88
C TYR A 640 19.81 -19.04 30.50
N TYR A 641 19.40 -19.71 29.42
CA TYR A 641 20.04 -20.94 28.92
C TYR A 641 21.11 -20.69 27.86
N HIS A 642 21.04 -19.56 27.15
CA HIS A 642 21.93 -19.18 26.04
C HIS A 642 22.59 -17.81 26.28
N ASP A 643 23.27 -17.68 27.41
CA ASP A 643 23.96 -16.43 27.75
C ASP A 643 25.13 -16.15 26.80
N GLY A 644 25.23 -14.91 26.32
CA GLY A 644 26.27 -14.47 25.39
C GLY A 644 25.94 -14.66 23.91
N GLU A 645 24.83 -15.31 23.56
CA GLU A 645 24.36 -15.44 22.18
C GLU A 645 23.60 -14.18 21.73
N GLU A 646 23.69 -13.82 20.44
CA GLU A 646 22.94 -12.68 19.87
C GLU A 646 21.50 -13.07 19.50
N GLN A 647 21.28 -14.33 19.17
CA GLN A 647 19.99 -14.90 18.82
C GLN A 647 19.98 -16.40 19.11
N VAL A 648 18.81 -16.92 19.46
CA VAL A 648 18.60 -18.34 19.75
C VAL A 648 17.44 -18.85 18.90
N GLU A 649 17.61 -20.03 18.30
CA GLU A 649 16.56 -20.70 17.54
C GLU A 649 15.92 -21.78 18.41
N LEU A 650 14.63 -21.65 18.72
CA LEU A 650 13.91 -22.59 19.60
C LEU A 650 12.70 -23.23 18.92
N GLU A 651 12.43 -24.48 19.26
CA GLU A 651 11.28 -25.27 18.78
C GLU A 651 10.01 -24.98 19.61
N THR A 652 9.60 -23.71 19.63
CA THR A 652 8.53 -23.17 20.50
C THR A 652 7.30 -22.71 19.74
N GLY A 653 7.32 -22.76 18.41
CA GLY A 653 6.18 -22.46 17.56
C GLY A 653 5.17 -23.61 17.44
N PRO A 654 4.04 -23.39 16.75
CA PRO A 654 3.04 -24.44 16.51
C PRO A 654 3.62 -25.60 15.71
N GLU A 655 2.99 -26.77 15.81
CA GLU A 655 3.35 -27.94 15.00
C GLU A 655 2.93 -27.72 13.54
N VAL A 656 3.85 -27.95 12.62
CA VAL A 656 3.74 -27.70 11.18
C VAL A 656 4.38 -28.84 10.38
N SER A 657 4.18 -28.83 9.07
CA SER A 657 4.85 -29.74 8.13
C SER A 657 6.37 -29.48 8.06
N ASP A 658 7.13 -30.50 7.65
CA ASP A 658 8.56 -30.37 7.34
C ASP A 658 8.78 -29.33 6.23
N PHE A 659 7.86 -29.27 5.26
CA PHE A 659 7.89 -28.29 4.19
C PHE A 659 7.71 -26.84 4.69
N MET A 660 6.75 -26.57 5.59
CA MET A 660 6.56 -25.24 6.20
C MET A 660 7.76 -24.85 7.07
N ARG A 661 8.28 -25.77 7.87
CA ARG A 661 9.48 -25.54 8.69
C ARG A 661 10.68 -25.16 7.81
N SER A 662 10.88 -25.88 6.71
CA SER A 662 11.96 -25.61 5.74
C SER A 662 11.76 -24.27 5.02
N ALA A 663 10.53 -23.94 4.66
CA ALA A 663 10.17 -22.65 4.06
C ALA A 663 10.41 -21.47 5.01
N GLN A 664 10.15 -21.64 6.31
CA GLN A 664 10.43 -20.61 7.31
C GLN A 664 11.94 -20.40 7.51
N LEU A 665 12.73 -21.48 7.49
CA LEU A 665 14.19 -21.40 7.54
C LEU A 665 14.76 -20.59 6.37
N LEU A 666 14.20 -20.77 5.17
CA LEU A 666 14.53 -19.96 3.98
C LEU A 666 14.24 -18.47 4.15
N ASP A 667 13.29 -18.10 5.00
CA ASP A 667 12.92 -16.72 5.34
C ASP A 667 13.67 -16.15 6.57
N ALA A 668 14.77 -16.80 6.96
CA ALA A 668 15.54 -16.53 8.18
C ALA A 668 14.64 -16.60 9.43
N GLY A 669 13.88 -17.69 9.55
CA GLY A 669 13.02 -18.01 10.70
C GLY A 669 11.80 -17.12 10.88
N SER A 670 11.41 -16.34 9.86
CA SER A 670 10.18 -15.56 9.88
C SER A 670 9.11 -16.22 9.02
N THR A 671 7.93 -16.46 9.58
CA THR A 671 6.80 -17.07 8.84
C THR A 671 6.02 -16.03 8.06
N GLY A 672 5.53 -16.38 6.87
CA GLY A 672 4.65 -15.57 6.03
C GLY A 672 5.35 -14.43 5.30
N LYS A 673 6.66 -14.53 5.05
CA LYS A 673 7.39 -13.55 4.22
C LYS A 673 7.27 -13.89 2.73
N TYR A 674 8.21 -14.65 2.20
CA TYR A 674 8.24 -15.00 0.78
C TYR A 674 8.23 -16.52 0.65
N TRP A 675 9.24 -17.22 1.14
CA TRP A 675 9.29 -18.67 1.04
C TRP A 675 8.17 -19.35 1.84
N SER A 676 7.86 -18.84 3.01
CA SER A 676 6.85 -19.38 3.92
C SER A 676 5.45 -18.79 3.76
N SER A 677 5.19 -17.99 2.71
CA SER A 677 3.81 -17.67 2.36
C SER A 677 3.13 -18.89 1.74
N VAL A 678 1.83 -19.05 1.99
CA VAL A 678 1.13 -20.30 1.64
C VAL A 678 0.98 -20.43 0.12
N GLU A 679 0.74 -19.31 -0.56
CA GLU A 679 0.64 -19.23 -2.01
C GLU A 679 1.98 -19.57 -2.71
N GLU A 680 3.12 -19.14 -2.17
CA GLU A 680 4.44 -19.51 -2.70
C GLU A 680 4.81 -20.98 -2.39
N MET A 681 4.40 -21.49 -1.23
CA MET A 681 4.50 -22.92 -0.92
C MET A 681 3.64 -23.77 -1.86
N ALA A 682 2.41 -23.33 -2.13
CA ALA A 682 1.50 -23.99 -3.05
C ALA A 682 2.12 -24.06 -4.45
N ALA A 683 2.66 -22.95 -4.95
CA ALA A 683 3.29 -22.87 -6.27
C ALA A 683 4.48 -23.83 -6.42
N ARG A 684 5.34 -23.92 -5.39
CA ARG A 684 6.48 -24.86 -5.37
C ARG A 684 6.02 -26.32 -5.24
N ALA A 685 5.02 -26.60 -4.42
CA ALA A 685 4.43 -27.94 -4.34
C ALA A 685 3.83 -28.39 -5.67
N PHE A 686 3.19 -27.49 -6.40
CA PHE A 686 2.62 -27.79 -7.71
C PHE A 686 3.68 -28.10 -8.77
N GLN A 687 4.86 -27.44 -8.72
CA GLN A 687 5.99 -27.81 -9.57
C GLN A 687 6.41 -29.27 -9.33
N SER A 688 6.60 -29.67 -8.06
CA SER A 688 6.92 -31.05 -7.69
C SER A 688 5.84 -32.04 -8.15
N TYR A 689 4.56 -31.67 -8.00
CA TYR A 689 3.43 -32.46 -8.48
C TYR A 689 3.47 -32.66 -10.01
N LEU A 690 3.73 -31.60 -10.79
CA LEU A 690 3.82 -31.70 -12.25
C LEU A 690 4.96 -32.64 -12.66
N GLU A 691 6.13 -32.55 -12.04
CA GLU A 691 7.26 -33.45 -12.32
C GLU A 691 6.92 -34.92 -12.00
N ASP A 692 6.28 -35.18 -10.85
CA ASP A 692 5.86 -36.54 -10.47
C ASP A 692 4.86 -37.11 -11.47
N LYS A 693 3.79 -36.36 -11.75
CA LYS A 693 2.71 -36.78 -12.65
C LYS A 693 3.17 -36.93 -14.11
N MET A 694 4.14 -36.14 -14.55
CA MET A 694 4.76 -36.32 -15.86
C MET A 694 5.63 -37.59 -15.86
N SER A 695 6.47 -37.78 -14.83
CA SER A 695 7.34 -38.96 -14.73
C SER A 695 6.56 -40.27 -14.68
N GLU A 696 5.43 -40.32 -13.96
CA GLU A 696 4.50 -41.46 -13.93
C GLU A 696 3.98 -41.83 -15.34
N ARG A 697 3.87 -40.85 -16.24
CA ARG A 697 3.43 -41.02 -17.63
C ARG A 697 4.60 -41.22 -18.61
N GLY A 698 5.84 -41.32 -18.13
CA GLY A 698 7.03 -41.37 -18.98
C GLY A 698 7.29 -40.06 -19.74
N MET A 699 6.78 -38.94 -19.22
CA MET A 699 6.91 -37.61 -19.78
C MET A 699 7.93 -36.78 -18.98
N ARG A 700 8.52 -35.78 -19.66
CA ARG A 700 9.35 -34.74 -19.04
C ARG A 700 9.18 -33.46 -19.83
N ASN A 701 9.03 -32.33 -19.16
CA ASN A 701 9.00 -31.01 -19.81
C ASN A 701 9.67 -29.97 -18.90
N ASP A 702 10.96 -29.73 -19.15
CA ASP A 702 11.77 -28.81 -18.34
C ASP A 702 11.37 -27.34 -18.51
N TYR A 703 10.60 -26.99 -19.55
CA TYR A 703 10.08 -25.63 -19.71
C TYR A 703 8.86 -25.39 -18.82
N LEU A 704 8.09 -26.44 -18.53
CA LEU A 704 6.95 -26.42 -17.62
C LEU A 704 7.41 -26.35 -16.15
N SER A 705 8.23 -27.32 -15.74
CA SER A 705 8.83 -27.42 -14.41
C SER A 705 10.19 -28.11 -14.52
N ALA A 706 11.19 -27.60 -13.82
CA ALA A 706 12.49 -28.24 -13.71
C ALA A 706 13.09 -28.05 -12.32
N LEU A 707 13.85 -29.06 -11.87
CA LEU A 707 14.59 -29.06 -10.60
C LEU A 707 13.68 -28.93 -9.36
N ALA A 708 12.41 -29.36 -9.43
CA ALA A 708 11.47 -29.32 -8.32
C ALA A 708 11.65 -30.50 -7.33
N ASP A 709 12.91 -30.81 -7.02
CA ASP A 709 13.31 -31.75 -5.98
C ASP A 709 14.46 -31.18 -5.13
N ASN A 710 14.64 -31.70 -3.92
CA ASN A 710 15.65 -31.18 -2.98
C ASN A 710 17.08 -31.67 -3.27
N LYS A 711 17.30 -32.56 -4.25
CA LYS A 711 18.64 -33.11 -4.53
C LYS A 711 19.59 -32.03 -5.04
N HIS A 712 19.04 -31.04 -5.72
CA HIS A 712 19.77 -29.90 -6.29
C HIS A 712 20.22 -28.87 -5.25
N TYR A 713 19.72 -28.93 -4.00
CA TYR A 713 19.88 -27.86 -3.01
C TYR A 713 20.71 -28.27 -1.77
N SER A 714 21.61 -29.25 -1.93
CA SER A 714 22.49 -29.76 -0.87
C SER A 714 23.86 -29.07 -0.86
N GLY A 715 24.06 -28.08 0.03
CA GLY A 715 25.31 -27.29 0.02
C GLY A 715 25.67 -26.49 1.28
N GLY A 716 25.18 -26.85 2.47
CA GLY A 716 25.48 -26.11 3.71
C GLY A 716 25.23 -26.91 4.99
N SER A 717 25.52 -26.29 6.14
CA SER A 717 25.43 -26.88 7.50
C SER A 717 24.04 -27.35 7.93
N SER A 718 22.99 -26.92 7.20
CA SER A 718 21.66 -27.53 7.19
C SER A 718 21.19 -27.63 5.73
N PRO A 719 20.76 -28.80 5.24
CA PRO A 719 20.27 -28.94 3.87
C PRO A 719 18.98 -28.11 3.70
N VAL A 720 19.01 -27.18 2.75
CA VAL A 720 17.89 -26.30 2.43
C VAL A 720 16.91 -27.08 1.55
N LYS A 721 15.66 -27.21 1.98
CA LYS A 721 14.62 -27.98 1.29
C LYS A 721 13.51 -27.06 0.77
N PRO A 722 13.67 -26.49 -0.44
CA PRO A 722 12.65 -25.62 -1.02
C PRO A 722 11.43 -26.36 -1.59
N PHE A 723 11.45 -27.68 -1.67
CA PHE A 723 10.33 -28.49 -2.19
C PHE A 723 9.88 -29.52 -1.15
N PRO A 724 8.61 -29.97 -1.18
CA PRO A 724 8.16 -31.08 -0.34
C PRO A 724 8.86 -32.39 -0.76
N GLU A 725 9.07 -33.30 0.18
CA GLU A 725 9.65 -34.61 -0.08
C GLU A 725 9.03 -35.73 0.77
N GLY A 726 9.28 -37.00 0.41
CA GLY A 726 8.78 -38.16 1.17
C GLY A 726 7.25 -38.19 1.33
N GLU A 727 6.78 -38.58 2.50
CA GLU A 727 5.36 -38.78 2.79
C GLU A 727 4.52 -37.50 2.71
N GLU A 728 5.08 -36.33 3.06
CA GLU A 728 4.34 -35.07 2.91
C GLU A 728 4.12 -34.71 1.43
N ARG A 729 5.09 -34.99 0.54
CA ARG A 729 4.93 -34.80 -0.91
C ARG A 729 3.79 -35.66 -1.46
N LEU A 730 3.69 -36.92 -1.02
CA LEU A 730 2.58 -37.80 -1.43
C LEU A 730 1.22 -37.27 -0.96
N ARG A 731 1.12 -36.80 0.29
CA ARG A 731 -0.12 -36.20 0.82
C ARG A 731 -0.49 -34.90 0.09
N ILE A 732 0.49 -34.06 -0.21
CA ILE A 732 0.30 -32.82 -0.96
C ILE A 732 -0.16 -33.13 -2.39
N ASN A 733 0.46 -34.09 -3.07
CA ASN A 733 0.05 -34.52 -4.40
C ASN A 733 -1.40 -35.03 -4.42
N ALA A 734 -1.81 -35.83 -3.42
CA ALA A 734 -3.19 -36.27 -3.29
C ALA A 734 -4.18 -35.12 -3.04
N ALA A 735 -3.78 -34.08 -2.29
CA ALA A 735 -4.60 -32.89 -2.10
C ALA A 735 -4.72 -32.04 -3.38
N ILE A 736 -3.67 -31.98 -4.19
CA ILE A 736 -3.69 -31.34 -5.51
C ILE A 736 -4.60 -32.13 -6.48
N ASP A 737 -4.52 -33.46 -6.48
CA ASP A 737 -5.41 -34.34 -7.26
C ASP A 737 -6.89 -34.03 -6.92
N GLU A 738 -7.26 -34.04 -5.62
CA GLU A 738 -8.63 -33.73 -5.19
C GLU A 738 -9.05 -32.29 -5.54
N LEU A 739 -8.13 -31.32 -5.46
CA LEU A 739 -8.40 -29.93 -5.84
C LEU A 739 -8.79 -29.84 -7.31
N PHE A 740 -8.00 -30.42 -8.22
CA PHE A 740 -8.30 -30.39 -9.65
C PHE A 740 -9.51 -31.26 -10.03
N ASP A 741 -9.71 -32.39 -9.35
CA ASP A 741 -10.93 -33.19 -9.52
C ASP A 741 -12.18 -32.42 -9.08
N THR A 742 -12.10 -31.64 -8.01
CA THR A 742 -13.19 -30.76 -7.58
C THR A 742 -13.42 -29.61 -8.56
N LEU A 743 -12.36 -28.96 -9.07
CA LEU A 743 -12.49 -27.93 -10.10
C LEU A 743 -13.21 -28.44 -11.36
N LYS A 744 -12.91 -29.67 -11.79
CA LYS A 744 -13.59 -30.34 -12.92
C LYS A 744 -15.04 -30.67 -12.58
N ARG A 745 -15.31 -31.25 -11.40
CA ARG A 745 -16.66 -31.62 -10.94
C ARG A 745 -17.59 -30.41 -10.84
N GLU A 746 -17.07 -29.31 -10.33
CA GLU A 746 -17.78 -28.02 -10.20
C GLU A 746 -17.84 -27.22 -11.51
N ARG A 747 -17.20 -27.72 -12.58
CA ARG A 747 -17.14 -27.13 -13.92
C ARG A 747 -16.66 -25.67 -13.91
N VAL A 748 -15.68 -25.37 -13.05
CA VAL A 748 -15.19 -23.99 -12.82
C VAL A 748 -14.61 -23.42 -14.11
N PHE A 749 -13.84 -24.22 -14.85
CA PHE A 749 -13.21 -23.79 -16.09
C PHE A 749 -14.23 -23.53 -17.21
N GLU A 750 -15.23 -24.38 -17.37
CA GLU A 750 -16.28 -24.21 -18.38
C GLU A 750 -17.15 -22.97 -18.06
N LYS A 751 -17.51 -22.77 -16.78
CA LYS A 751 -18.24 -21.58 -16.32
C LYS A 751 -17.44 -20.30 -16.60
N ALA A 752 -16.12 -20.33 -16.40
CA ALA A 752 -15.24 -19.19 -16.67
C ALA A 752 -15.26 -18.77 -18.15
N VAL A 753 -15.27 -19.74 -19.08
CA VAL A 753 -15.36 -19.48 -20.53
C VAL A 753 -16.74 -18.94 -20.94
N ALA A 754 -17.81 -19.41 -20.28
CA ALA A 754 -19.17 -18.98 -20.58
C ALA A 754 -19.50 -17.56 -20.08
N ASN A 755 -18.94 -17.13 -18.95
CA ASN A 755 -19.24 -15.84 -18.33
C ASN A 755 -18.38 -14.70 -18.91
N LYS A 756 -18.77 -14.19 -20.10
CA LYS A 756 -18.12 -13.04 -20.75
C LYS A 756 -18.40 -11.70 -20.06
N ALA A 757 -19.58 -11.51 -19.46
CA ALA A 757 -19.94 -10.27 -18.78
C ALA A 757 -19.02 -9.96 -17.58
N LEU A 758 -18.58 -10.99 -16.85
CA LEU A 758 -17.57 -10.86 -15.79
C LEU A 758 -16.15 -10.62 -16.35
N LEU A 759 -15.84 -11.16 -17.54
CA LEU A 759 -14.56 -10.84 -18.19
C LEU A 759 -14.51 -9.34 -18.52
N ASP A 760 -15.60 -8.81 -19.06
CA ASP A 760 -15.75 -7.39 -19.38
C ASP A 760 -15.76 -6.56 -18.09
N SER A 761 -16.45 -6.92 -17.01
CA SER A 761 -16.43 -6.11 -15.77
C SER A 761 -15.07 -6.05 -15.06
N ILE A 762 -14.16 -6.99 -15.35
CA ILE A 762 -12.80 -7.02 -14.79
C ILE A 762 -11.83 -6.13 -15.59
N PHE A 763 -12.08 -5.91 -16.90
CA PHE A 763 -11.14 -5.24 -17.81
C PHE A 763 -11.74 -4.11 -18.69
N ASP A 764 -13.06 -4.04 -18.84
CA ASP A 764 -13.86 -3.09 -19.63
C ASP A 764 -14.76 -2.25 -18.70
N CYS A 765 -14.50 -0.95 -18.65
CA CYS A 765 -15.34 0.05 -17.98
C CYS A 765 -16.28 0.82 -18.94
N ASN A 766 -16.54 0.30 -20.15
CA ASN A 766 -17.28 1.03 -21.19
C ASN A 766 -18.78 0.73 -21.30
N SER A 767 -19.38 -0.15 -20.50
CA SER A 767 -20.82 -0.48 -20.59
C SER A 767 -21.70 0.11 -19.48
N GLY A 768 -21.15 0.96 -18.60
CA GLY A 768 -21.89 1.63 -17.53
C GLY A 768 -22.73 2.86 -17.94
N ALA A 769 -22.79 3.21 -19.22
CA ALA A 769 -23.49 4.41 -19.71
C ALA A 769 -24.89 4.15 -20.32
N ALA A 770 -25.41 2.92 -20.27
CA ALA A 770 -26.70 2.57 -20.89
C ALA A 770 -27.78 2.04 -19.93
N ALA A 771 -27.58 2.14 -18.61
CA ALA A 771 -28.55 1.67 -17.61
C ALA A 771 -29.10 2.78 -16.69
N LEU A 772 -29.18 4.01 -17.20
CA LEU A 772 -29.99 5.09 -16.62
C LEU A 772 -30.67 5.86 -17.76
N GLN A 773 -31.68 5.24 -18.37
CA GLN A 773 -32.83 5.91 -19.00
C GLN A 773 -34.07 5.05 -18.80
#